data_AF-A0A7Z8NS50-F1
#
_entry.id   AF-A0A7Z8NS50-F1
#
_cell.length_a   1.000
_cell.length_b   1.000
_cell.length_c   1.000
_cell.angle_alpha   90.00
_cell.angle_beta   90.00
_cell.angle_gamma   90.00
#
_symmetry.space_group_name_H-M   'P 1'
#
loop_
_entity.id
_entity.type
_entity.pdbx_description
1 polymer ?
#
loop_
_entity_poly.entity_id
_entity_poly.type
_entity_poly.pdbx_seq_one_letter_code
_entity_poly.pdbx_strand_id
1 'polypeptide(L)'
;MDGVWIVVGTVVLLGTLLDVFLTALDYDEAGFLAGRVSRVQWRLLRVVTRRLPRRWRPAALRQVTGLQVVVVIVVWLCGVIWGFGLIYYGLMSRSAFSAADSGARYDLFGAMYFSAAQLSTVGGSYLSADTDLLRFLSITETLTGVALVSLILTFLLGVYSVIADLNALCRHFLTSERGAGSPVASLATSFVDGQATGLSGHLDGIAGSFASYTDGLRLHHAAYYFQSGRDQFALPYALRMLAGTIGALRWGLPSGHPASREPALVPLTFQLLEFGDQLQDVLRWRSAGTPAVVDRERFAALARGRDGGGPGDEWVARFVRLDADMAELARIAPLADVDEAYDRYAAWLPFAYRTQQITLAVSRDLDYQPVILTDRPVSLLQDDDRPAHDALEGRAAPVPAPTAPAHPGPGRVTRWGARWARRLSLADPGRARLRAAVRAVTAAAAAVLTLYLLFTALGETTPQPAMFGGFVAIATTAIAVDATARARRRTTLLVVLPVAAVVLLGALASGSAAWTAVVLVVVAALGAGSARFGPRWAAVGQATFTSFYFALILRLELADVLLYLAAAVVGVAWAYLLTFVVVPERPRRVLHDGGEALARHLATATETLVDAVSWARWDPDIRRRVEADTRELQRGAALLGGQLTGSAAATGIDPAWAAELRLRLFDTELAAVNLVTAARTVTTATVSLELRGRLAGRLQLLQLHLAELAARPVGDDPPRAAGSAPALPPWPDDRAPADWPPVARALHQAADELYRTAEQLRTAEASALDPAAPPLVVRDLDEIPVDDGALAELDDLSTTAAPPEPGRVPPPARRAVQAAVATAAGLAIGEAVSSTHQYWATLAAYQVLGGTEGETFLKGTQRIAGTVAGAAVGFGVALASGADLAVVVPLLAVAVFASTYYQRVSPAVSTFWRTMMFAMIYETLGRLTTLALEVRILETALGAAAALVTAAVVLPMRTRTQLNRDAATLLSDVDVVITATLSRLAGDATVPLPAIRERLLAVDTDVRRLGTTAAPLRRAPGSLQAGGVEGLLTAFWSLAYFTRHLVRAAERGPADRAHGTPSDWERARAATSQNLAALSAALADRVPGPVEQDLDFDGQDERETGHGRVHGDALRQLERINLTLVLLVDELTNGAVSAGGPEPAVAA
;
A
#
# COMPACT_ATOMS: atom_id res chain seq x y z
N MET A 1 -29.33 11.21 53.42
CA MET A 1 -28.48 11.03 52.21
C MET A 1 -27.69 12.30 51.91
N ASP A 2 -28.15 13.46 52.37
CA ASP A 2 -27.60 14.78 52.06
C ASP A 2 -26.16 15.01 52.58
N GLY A 3 -25.82 14.45 53.74
CA GLY A 3 -24.44 14.50 54.25
C GLY A 3 -23.40 13.77 53.38
N VAL A 4 -23.81 12.79 52.57
CA VAL A 4 -22.90 12.10 51.64
C VAL A 4 -22.47 13.05 50.51
N TRP A 5 -23.39 13.84 49.98
CA TRP A 5 -23.10 14.80 48.92
C TRP A 5 -22.17 15.93 49.38
N ILE A 6 -22.32 16.37 50.63
CA ILE A 6 -21.41 17.35 51.24
C ILE A 6 -20.00 16.76 51.33
N VAL A 7 -19.84 15.56 51.88
CA VAL A 7 -18.52 14.91 52.00
C VAL A 7 -17.88 14.69 50.62
N VAL A 8 -18.64 14.18 49.65
CA VAL A 8 -18.15 13.98 48.28
C VAL A 8 -17.75 15.31 47.64
N GLY A 9 -18.58 16.35 47.78
CA GLY A 9 -18.28 17.69 47.28
C GLY A 9 -17.04 18.30 47.91
N THR A 10 -16.84 18.16 49.23
CA THR A 10 -15.63 18.61 49.93
C THR A 10 -14.39 17.87 49.43
N VAL A 11 -14.45 16.56 49.24
CA VAL A 11 -13.32 15.78 48.70
C VAL A 11 -12.96 16.21 47.28
N VAL A 12 -13.96 16.39 46.41
CA VAL A 12 -13.75 16.87 45.04
C VAL A 12 -13.16 18.29 45.03
N LEU A 13 -13.66 19.18 45.87
CA LEU A 13 -13.17 20.56 45.99
C LEU A 13 -11.72 20.61 46.46
N LEU A 14 -11.41 19.96 47.60
CA LEU A 14 -10.06 19.94 48.17
C LEU A 14 -9.08 19.26 47.22
N GLY A 15 -9.48 18.15 46.58
CA GLY A 15 -8.68 17.51 45.55
C GLY A 15 -8.37 18.44 44.38
N THR A 16 -9.38 19.14 43.86
CA THR A 16 -9.18 20.07 42.73
C THR A 16 -8.27 21.23 43.11
N LEU A 17 -8.47 21.85 44.28
CA LEU A 17 -7.63 22.95 44.73
C LEU A 17 -6.18 22.51 45.00
N LEU A 18 -5.98 21.31 45.55
CA LEU A 18 -4.65 20.73 45.70
C LEU A 18 -3.99 20.48 44.35
N ASP A 19 -4.72 19.96 43.35
CA ASP A 19 -4.19 19.77 42.00
C ASP A 19 -3.79 21.09 41.34
N VAL A 20 -4.61 22.15 41.47
CA VAL A 20 -4.28 23.49 40.98
C VAL A 20 -3.02 24.00 41.66
N PHE A 21 -2.92 23.88 42.99
CA PHE A 21 -1.76 24.31 43.75
C PHE A 21 -0.49 23.58 43.29
N LEU A 22 -0.54 22.25 43.20
CA LEU A 22 0.59 21.44 42.75
C LEU A 22 1.00 21.81 41.32
N THR A 23 0.04 21.95 40.40
CA THR A 23 0.34 22.21 38.98
C THR A 23 0.84 23.64 38.73
N ALA A 24 0.42 24.62 39.54
CA ALA A 24 0.75 26.03 39.32
C ALA A 24 1.93 26.54 40.15
N LEU A 25 2.20 25.93 41.31
CA LEU A 25 3.16 26.45 42.30
C LEU A 25 4.22 25.43 42.74
N ASP A 26 4.01 24.12 42.58
CA ASP A 26 5.00 23.11 42.96
C ASP A 26 6.04 22.92 41.86
N TYR A 27 7.30 22.70 42.26
CA TYR A 27 8.46 22.66 41.37
C TYR A 27 8.65 21.29 40.69
N ASP A 28 8.24 20.20 41.32
CA ASP A 28 8.51 18.83 40.82
C ASP A 28 7.25 18.01 40.54
N GLU A 29 6.06 18.45 40.97
CA GLU A 29 4.81 17.68 40.80
C GLU A 29 3.91 18.16 39.65
N ALA A 30 3.62 17.28 38.69
CA ALA A 30 2.75 17.57 37.53
C ALA A 30 1.23 17.71 37.83
N GLY A 31 0.84 17.72 39.11
CA GLY A 31 -0.56 17.54 39.54
C GLY A 31 -1.10 16.13 39.25
N PHE A 32 -1.89 15.58 40.16
CA PHE A 32 -2.43 14.22 40.01
C PHE A 32 -3.57 14.12 38.99
N LEU A 33 -4.29 15.21 38.75
CA LEU A 33 -5.40 15.32 37.79
C LEU A 33 -4.88 15.94 36.48
N ALA A 34 -4.25 17.12 36.52
CA ALA A 34 -3.76 17.83 35.33
C ALA A 34 -2.75 16.99 34.52
N GLY A 35 -1.79 16.34 35.17
CA GLY A 35 -0.82 15.46 34.52
C GLY A 35 -1.42 14.18 33.93
N ARG A 36 -2.50 13.64 34.52
CA ARG A 36 -3.22 12.49 33.96
C ARG A 36 -4.06 12.90 32.75
N VAL A 37 -4.80 14.00 32.86
CA VAL A 37 -5.62 14.56 31.78
C VAL A 37 -4.75 14.86 30.56
N SER A 38 -3.62 15.53 30.76
CA SER A 38 -2.62 15.83 29.72
C SER A 38 -2.13 14.59 28.98
N ARG A 39 -1.76 13.53 29.71
CA ARG A 39 -1.31 12.25 29.13
C ARG A 39 -2.41 11.54 28.34
N VAL A 40 -3.64 11.51 28.88
CA VAL A 40 -4.79 10.88 28.20
C VAL A 40 -5.14 11.66 26.93
N GLN A 41 -5.19 12.99 27.02
CA GLN A 41 -5.41 13.86 25.88
C GLN A 41 -4.35 13.68 24.80
N TRP A 42 -3.07 13.64 25.16
CA TRP A 42 -1.99 13.37 24.21
C TRP A 42 -2.14 11.99 23.54
N ARG A 43 -2.50 10.94 24.29
CA ARG A 43 -2.76 9.61 23.72
C ARG A 43 -3.94 9.62 22.75
N LEU A 44 -5.05 10.26 23.10
CA LEU A 44 -6.23 10.39 22.23
C LEU A 44 -5.90 11.20 20.97
N LEU A 45 -5.22 12.32 21.14
CA LEU A 45 -4.84 13.19 20.03
C LEU A 45 -3.86 12.49 19.09
N ARG A 46 -2.89 11.72 19.61
CA ARG A 46 -2.04 10.83 18.79
C ARG A 46 -2.87 9.86 17.97
N VAL A 47 -3.88 9.19 18.53
CA VAL A 47 -4.73 8.27 17.74
C VAL A 47 -5.41 8.98 16.57
N VAL A 48 -5.85 10.24 16.77
CA VAL A 48 -6.49 11.05 15.72
C VAL A 48 -5.48 11.58 14.69
N THR A 49 -4.38 12.20 15.14
CA THR A 49 -3.36 12.79 14.27
C THR A 49 -2.67 11.75 13.40
N ARG A 50 -2.55 10.51 13.89
CA ARG A 50 -2.02 9.38 13.12
C ARG A 50 -2.91 8.92 11.96
N ARG A 51 -4.17 9.34 11.93
CA ARG A 51 -5.11 9.07 10.82
C ARG A 51 -5.27 10.26 9.88
N LEU A 52 -4.75 11.43 10.25
CA LEU A 52 -4.84 12.62 9.42
C LEU A 52 -3.86 12.53 8.24
N PRO A 53 -4.26 13.00 7.04
CA PRO A 53 -3.33 13.18 5.94
C PRO A 53 -2.19 14.11 6.35
N ARG A 54 -0.99 13.83 5.86
CA ARG A 54 0.24 14.54 6.24
C ARG A 54 0.16 16.06 6.08
N ARG A 55 -0.56 16.55 5.07
CA ARG A 55 -0.82 17.99 4.84
C ARG A 55 -1.52 18.72 6.00
N TRP A 56 -2.39 18.05 6.76
CA TRP A 56 -3.18 18.67 7.83
C TRP A 56 -2.58 18.45 9.21
N ARG A 57 -1.66 17.49 9.31
CA ARG A 57 -1.15 17.05 10.59
C ARG A 57 -0.29 18.07 11.32
N PRO A 58 0.65 18.81 10.68
CA PRO A 58 1.39 19.88 11.35
C PRO A 58 0.45 20.94 11.93
N ALA A 59 -0.62 21.30 11.20
CA ALA A 59 -1.63 22.23 11.69
C ALA A 59 -2.39 21.68 12.91
N ALA A 60 -2.72 20.38 12.92
CA ALA A 60 -3.37 19.74 14.07
C ALA A 60 -2.42 19.62 15.28
N LEU A 61 -1.16 19.25 15.06
CA LEU A 61 -0.15 19.15 16.13
C LEU A 61 0.14 20.50 16.76
N ARG A 62 0.15 21.59 15.98
CA ARG A 62 0.29 22.96 16.51
C ARG A 62 -0.77 23.37 17.52
N GLN A 63 -1.93 22.71 17.52
CA GLN A 63 -3.02 23.00 18.46
C GLN A 63 -2.95 22.18 19.75
N VAL A 64 -2.02 21.22 19.87
CA VAL A 64 -1.93 20.29 21.02
C VAL A 64 -1.83 21.07 22.32
N THR A 65 -0.85 21.97 22.44
CA THR A 65 -0.58 22.70 23.69
C THR A 65 -1.72 23.64 24.06
N GLY A 66 -2.26 24.39 23.09
CA GLY A 66 -3.40 25.27 23.33
C GLY A 66 -4.63 24.50 23.80
N LEU A 67 -4.94 23.37 23.15
CA LEU A 67 -6.03 22.50 23.56
C LEU A 67 -5.78 21.88 24.94
N GLN A 68 -4.54 21.54 25.27
CA GLN A 68 -4.19 20.94 26.57
C GLN A 68 -4.37 21.93 27.71
N VAL A 69 -3.88 23.16 27.54
CA VAL A 69 -4.08 24.24 28.51
C VAL A 69 -5.57 24.52 28.71
N VAL A 70 -6.34 24.65 27.63
CA VAL A 70 -7.80 24.89 27.72
C VAL A 70 -8.50 23.75 28.44
N VAL A 71 -8.19 22.48 28.12
CA VAL A 71 -8.81 21.32 28.77
C VAL A 71 -8.48 21.26 30.25
N VAL A 72 -7.23 21.53 30.66
CA VAL A 72 -6.84 21.57 32.07
C VAL A 72 -7.60 22.67 32.83
N ILE A 73 -7.68 23.87 32.26
CA ILE A 73 -8.45 24.99 32.85
C ILE A 73 -9.93 24.60 33.00
N VAL A 74 -10.53 24.00 31.97
CA VAL A 74 -11.92 23.54 32.04
C VAL A 74 -12.10 22.47 33.12
N VAL A 75 -11.17 21.54 33.26
CA VAL A 75 -11.21 20.51 34.30
C VAL A 75 -11.15 21.14 35.70
N TRP A 76 -10.31 22.16 35.92
CA TRP A 76 -10.27 22.87 37.20
C TRP A 76 -11.54 23.66 37.49
N LEU A 77 -12.05 24.42 36.50
CA LEU A 77 -13.30 25.16 36.64
C LEU A 77 -14.47 24.21 36.94
N CYS A 78 -14.58 23.11 36.20
CA CYS A 78 -15.58 22.08 36.47
C CYS A 78 -15.36 21.43 37.84
N GLY A 79 -14.14 21.11 38.25
CA GLY A 79 -13.87 20.50 39.55
C GLY A 79 -14.29 21.38 40.72
N VAL A 80 -14.06 22.70 40.62
CA VAL A 80 -14.51 23.67 41.63
C VAL A 80 -16.02 23.83 41.62
N ILE A 81 -16.65 23.97 40.44
CA ILE A 81 -18.12 24.06 40.30
C ILE A 81 -18.80 22.80 40.85
N TRP A 82 -18.25 21.62 40.55
CA TRP A 82 -18.78 20.35 41.04
C TRP A 82 -18.56 20.20 42.54
N GLY A 83 -17.41 20.62 43.07
CA GLY A 83 -17.11 20.59 44.49
C GLY A 83 -18.12 21.42 45.29
N PHE A 84 -18.24 22.71 44.98
CA PHE A 84 -19.20 23.60 45.65
C PHE A 84 -20.66 23.24 45.32
N GLY A 85 -20.99 22.92 44.07
CA GLY A 85 -22.33 22.51 43.64
C GLY A 85 -22.85 21.29 44.39
N LEU A 86 -22.02 20.27 44.65
CA LEU A 86 -22.40 19.11 45.45
C LEU A 86 -22.59 19.44 46.93
N ILE A 87 -21.79 20.37 47.48
CA ILE A 87 -21.97 20.87 48.85
C ILE A 87 -23.30 21.64 48.95
N TYR A 88 -23.60 22.52 48.00
CA TYR A 88 -24.88 23.24 47.97
C TYR A 88 -26.05 22.29 47.81
N TYR A 89 -25.95 21.28 46.93
CA TYR A 89 -27.01 20.29 46.74
C TYR A 89 -27.33 19.54 48.03
N GLY A 90 -26.32 19.14 48.80
CA GLY A 90 -26.51 18.52 50.12
C GLY A 90 -27.05 19.48 51.21
N LEU A 91 -26.97 20.80 50.98
CA LEU A 91 -27.51 21.83 51.88
C LEU A 91 -28.83 22.44 51.37
N MET A 92 -29.34 21.99 50.22
CA MET A 92 -30.43 22.65 49.52
C MET A 92 -31.78 22.26 50.14
N SER A 93 -32.42 23.22 50.79
CA SER A 93 -33.77 23.08 51.33
C SER A 93 -34.57 24.37 51.12
N ARG A 94 -35.91 24.28 51.16
CA ARG A 94 -36.80 25.44 50.99
C ARG A 94 -36.63 26.52 52.07
N SER A 95 -35.97 26.21 53.19
CA SER A 95 -35.65 27.17 54.26
C SER A 95 -34.23 27.75 54.14
N ALA A 96 -33.37 27.17 53.31
CA ALA A 96 -31.97 27.57 53.16
C ALA A 96 -31.72 28.41 51.89
N PHE A 97 -32.57 28.27 50.87
CA PHE A 97 -32.50 29.00 49.60
C PHE A 97 -33.86 29.57 49.18
N SER A 98 -33.87 30.85 48.82
CA SER A 98 -35.01 31.54 48.21
C SER A 98 -34.83 31.64 46.70
N ALA A 99 -35.94 31.56 45.95
CA ALA A 99 -35.93 31.71 44.49
C ALA A 99 -36.77 32.92 44.08
N ALA A 100 -36.25 33.71 43.12
CA ALA A 100 -36.93 34.92 42.64
C ALA A 100 -38.15 34.63 41.75
N ASP A 101 -38.26 33.41 41.21
CA ASP A 101 -39.32 33.02 40.26
C ASP A 101 -39.94 31.66 40.64
N SER A 102 -41.25 31.49 40.37
CA SER A 102 -42.06 30.35 40.85
C SER A 102 -41.71 28.98 40.22
N GLY A 103 -40.86 28.97 39.18
CA GLY A 103 -40.41 27.77 38.46
C GLY A 103 -39.05 27.21 38.87
N ALA A 104 -38.40 27.77 39.90
CA ALA A 104 -37.06 27.35 40.31
C ALA A 104 -37.04 25.91 40.87
N ARG A 105 -36.16 25.07 40.31
CA ARG A 105 -35.97 23.68 40.73
C ARG A 105 -34.82 23.57 41.73
N TYR A 106 -35.09 23.00 42.90
CA TYR A 106 -34.10 22.65 43.92
C TYR A 106 -33.51 21.27 43.63
N ASP A 107 -32.87 21.15 42.46
CA ASP A 107 -32.25 19.93 41.98
C ASP A 107 -30.73 20.12 41.81
N LEU A 108 -30.03 19.04 41.44
CA LEU A 108 -28.59 19.08 41.22
C LEU A 108 -28.19 20.14 40.19
N PHE A 109 -29.02 20.36 39.16
CA PHE A 109 -28.75 21.37 38.14
C PHE A 109 -28.84 22.79 38.72
N GLY A 110 -29.83 23.08 39.56
CA GLY A 110 -29.94 24.35 40.26
C GLY A 110 -28.76 24.64 41.17
N ALA A 111 -28.25 23.62 41.89
CA ALA A 111 -27.07 23.77 42.74
C ALA A 111 -25.78 24.02 41.92
N MET A 112 -25.61 23.34 40.79
CA MET A 112 -24.49 23.58 39.87
C MET A 112 -24.55 24.95 39.21
N TYR A 113 -25.74 25.39 38.82
CA TYR A 113 -25.96 26.72 38.26
C TYR A 113 -25.64 27.81 39.28
N PHE A 114 -26.08 27.65 40.53
CA PHE A 114 -25.74 28.56 41.62
C PHE A 114 -24.22 28.67 41.83
N SER A 115 -23.53 27.52 41.94
CA SER A 115 -22.06 27.47 42.05
C SER A 115 -21.35 28.14 40.87
N ALA A 116 -21.74 27.81 39.63
CA ALA A 116 -21.17 28.45 38.44
C ALA A 116 -21.37 29.97 38.43
N ALA A 117 -22.54 30.46 38.87
CA ALA A 117 -22.83 31.88 38.97
C ALA A 117 -21.94 32.58 40.01
N GLN A 118 -21.74 31.98 41.19
CA GLN A 118 -20.87 32.53 42.23
C GLN A 118 -19.39 32.52 41.82
N LEU A 119 -18.93 31.41 41.23
CA LEU A 119 -17.55 31.31 40.72
C LEU A 119 -17.24 32.35 39.63
N SER A 120 -18.23 32.70 38.80
CA SER A 120 -18.08 33.68 37.71
C SER A 120 -17.88 35.12 38.19
N THR A 121 -17.98 35.41 39.49
CA THR A 121 -17.94 36.75 40.11
C THR A 121 -19.06 37.72 39.70
N VAL A 122 -19.87 37.37 38.69
CA VAL A 122 -21.04 38.14 38.25
C VAL A 122 -22.19 38.03 39.25
N GLY A 123 -22.25 36.94 40.05
CA GLY A 123 -23.22 36.76 41.14
C GLY A 123 -24.69 36.64 40.71
N GLY A 124 -24.97 36.61 39.40
CA GLY A 124 -26.30 36.58 38.84
C GLY A 124 -26.91 35.18 38.89
N SER A 125 -27.73 34.90 39.91
CA SER A 125 -28.41 33.63 40.12
C SER A 125 -29.89 33.85 40.42
N TYR A 126 -30.77 32.97 39.94
CA TYR A 126 -32.20 32.99 40.31
C TYR A 126 -32.47 32.43 41.73
N LEU A 127 -31.42 31.88 42.36
CA LEU A 127 -31.38 31.38 43.74
C LEU A 127 -30.54 32.31 44.62
N SER A 128 -31.00 32.59 45.84
CA SER A 128 -30.28 33.35 46.86
C SER A 128 -30.11 32.54 48.15
N ALA A 129 -28.94 32.68 48.78
CA ALA A 129 -28.60 32.02 50.04
C ALA A 129 -29.18 32.80 51.24
N ASP A 130 -30.03 32.14 52.03
CA ASP A 130 -30.74 32.79 53.15
C ASP A 130 -30.06 32.58 54.51
N THR A 131 -29.18 31.57 54.64
CA THR A 131 -28.46 31.28 55.89
C THR A 131 -27.05 31.88 55.91
N ASP A 132 -26.57 32.24 57.10
CA ASP A 132 -25.22 32.81 57.28
C ASP A 132 -24.11 31.87 56.79
N LEU A 133 -24.28 30.55 57.00
CA LEU A 133 -23.35 29.53 56.52
C LEU A 133 -23.26 29.50 54.99
N LEU A 134 -24.39 29.53 54.29
CA LEU A 134 -24.42 29.51 52.82
C LEU A 134 -23.92 30.82 52.22
N ARG A 135 -24.20 31.96 52.86
CA ARG A 135 -23.64 33.26 52.48
C ARG A 135 -22.12 33.27 52.61
N PHE A 136 -21.59 32.76 53.71
CA PHE A 136 -20.15 32.60 53.91
C PHE A 136 -19.52 31.66 52.87
N LEU A 137 -20.17 30.53 52.57
CA LEU A 137 -19.71 29.58 51.56
C LEU A 137 -19.70 30.19 50.16
N SER A 138 -20.72 30.97 49.80
CA SER A 138 -20.82 31.72 48.54
C SER A 138 -19.73 32.78 48.40
N ILE A 139 -19.42 33.51 49.48
CA ILE A 139 -18.30 34.48 49.52
C ILE A 139 -16.97 33.74 49.35
N THR A 140 -16.80 32.61 50.03
CA THR A 140 -15.59 31.77 49.94
C THR A 140 -15.39 31.24 48.53
N GLU A 141 -16.44 30.79 47.86
CA GLU A 141 -16.39 30.35 46.47
C GLU A 141 -16.02 31.50 45.51
N THR A 142 -16.58 32.69 45.72
CA THR A 142 -16.24 33.88 44.92
C THR A 142 -14.75 34.24 45.08
N LEU A 143 -14.24 34.25 46.31
CA LEU A 143 -12.81 34.48 46.60
C LEU A 143 -11.92 33.38 45.99
N THR A 144 -12.36 32.13 46.06
CA THR A 144 -11.68 30.99 45.44
C THR A 144 -11.61 31.15 43.93
N GLY A 145 -12.67 31.66 43.29
CA GLY A 145 -12.69 31.98 41.86
C GLY A 145 -11.64 33.02 41.47
N VAL A 146 -11.51 34.10 42.25
CA VAL A 146 -10.47 35.13 42.02
C VAL A 146 -9.07 34.56 42.16
N ALA A 147 -8.81 33.76 43.20
CA ALA A 147 -7.52 33.09 43.40
C ALA A 147 -7.22 32.10 42.25
N LEU A 148 -8.23 31.34 41.81
CA LEU A 148 -8.12 30.38 40.71
C LEU A 148 -7.74 31.07 39.39
N VAL A 149 -8.33 32.22 39.07
CA VAL A 149 -7.97 32.99 37.87
C VAL A 149 -6.49 33.42 37.91
N SER A 150 -6.01 33.87 39.07
CA SER A 150 -4.59 34.23 39.25
C SER A 150 -3.68 33.03 39.02
N LEU A 151 -4.00 31.87 39.62
CA LEU A 151 -3.22 30.63 39.44
C LEU A 151 -3.27 30.11 38.00
N ILE A 152 -4.41 30.21 37.32
CA ILE A 152 -4.54 29.90 35.89
C ILE A 152 -3.64 30.80 35.05
N LEU A 153 -3.58 32.10 35.34
CA LEU A 153 -2.71 33.03 34.63
C LEU A 153 -1.23 32.69 34.86
N THR A 154 -0.83 32.39 36.10
CA THR A 154 0.53 31.94 36.44
C THR A 154 0.90 30.69 35.65
N PHE A 155 0.02 29.68 35.63
CA PHE A 155 0.22 28.45 34.85
C PHE A 155 0.35 28.74 33.34
N LEU A 156 -0.54 29.57 32.79
CA LEU A 156 -0.54 29.94 31.37
C LEU A 156 0.78 30.61 30.97
N LEU A 157 1.21 31.64 31.71
CA LEU A 157 2.45 32.37 31.46
C LEU A 157 3.67 31.46 31.61
N GLY A 158 3.66 30.59 32.61
CA GLY A 158 4.68 29.56 32.83
C GLY A 158 4.87 28.65 31.63
N VAL A 159 3.79 28.06 31.11
CA VAL A 159 3.85 27.19 29.91
C VAL A 159 4.43 27.93 28.70
N TYR A 160 4.06 29.20 28.48
CA TYR A 160 4.62 29.99 27.37
C TYR A 160 6.09 30.37 27.58
N SER A 161 6.54 30.56 28.82
CA SER A 161 7.95 30.78 29.14
C SER A 161 8.79 29.58 28.71
N VAL A 162 8.38 28.35 29.06
CA VAL A 162 9.12 27.13 28.67
C VAL A 162 9.21 26.98 27.15
N ILE A 163 8.16 27.34 26.43
CA ILE A 163 8.16 27.32 24.95
C ILE A 163 9.14 28.36 24.40
N ALA A 164 9.23 29.53 25.03
CA ALA A 164 10.20 30.57 24.66
C ALA A 164 11.64 30.10 24.93
N ASP A 165 11.89 29.43 26.04
CA ASP A 165 13.20 28.86 26.40
C ASP A 165 13.63 27.78 25.40
N LEU A 166 12.72 26.89 25.00
CA LEU A 166 12.99 25.90 23.95
C LEU A 166 13.36 26.56 22.61
N ASN A 167 12.66 27.63 22.25
CA ASN A 167 12.95 28.39 21.03
C ASN A 167 14.31 29.09 21.11
N ALA A 168 14.65 29.68 22.27
CA ALA A 168 15.95 30.28 22.51
C ALA A 168 17.08 29.26 22.35
N LEU A 169 16.93 28.07 22.94
CA LEU A 169 17.86 26.96 22.79
C LEU A 169 18.02 26.53 21.32
N CYS A 170 16.91 26.31 20.60
CA CYS A 170 16.96 25.89 19.20
C CYS A 170 17.67 26.92 18.30
N ARG A 171 17.56 28.22 18.60
CA ARG A 171 18.22 29.30 17.85
C ARG A 171 19.73 29.37 18.01
N HIS A 172 20.31 28.74 19.03
CA HIS A 172 21.77 28.66 19.14
C HIS A 172 22.36 27.79 18.03
N PHE A 173 21.59 26.83 17.51
CA PHE A 173 22.04 25.89 16.49
C PHE A 173 21.76 26.36 15.06
N LEU A 174 21.89 27.67 14.78
CA LEU A 174 21.69 28.23 13.45
C LEU A 174 22.73 27.65 12.47
N THR A 175 22.25 26.90 11.47
CA THR A 175 23.11 26.37 10.40
C THR A 175 23.02 27.26 9.15
N SER A 176 24.14 27.46 8.47
CA SER A 176 24.18 27.98 7.10
C SER A 176 23.61 26.98 6.08
N GLU A 177 23.23 25.77 6.52
CA GLU A 177 22.70 24.70 5.69
C GLU A 177 21.18 24.56 5.86
N ARG A 178 20.39 24.36 4.78
CA ARG A 178 18.94 24.03 4.86
C ARG A 178 18.73 22.54 5.13
N GLY A 179 17.87 22.19 6.09
CA GLY A 179 17.55 20.81 6.48
C GLY A 179 17.44 20.66 8.01
N ALA A 180 17.78 19.49 8.57
CA ALA A 180 17.91 19.35 10.02
C ALA A 180 19.20 19.98 10.58
N GLY A 181 20.12 20.45 9.73
CA GLY A 181 21.40 21.01 10.15
C GLY A 181 22.36 19.96 10.74
N SER A 182 23.63 20.04 10.38
CA SER A 182 24.69 19.27 11.05
C SER A 182 25.11 19.99 12.35
N PRO A 183 25.23 19.27 13.48
CA PRO A 183 25.81 19.84 14.71
C PRO A 183 27.20 20.44 14.47
N VAL A 184 28.01 19.78 13.62
CA VAL A 184 29.34 20.26 13.24
C VAL A 184 29.24 21.53 12.40
N ALA A 185 28.33 21.58 11.43
CA ALA A 185 28.14 22.78 10.60
C ALA A 185 27.67 24.00 11.42
N SER A 186 26.91 23.79 12.50
CA SER A 186 26.52 24.90 13.40
C SER A 186 27.73 25.55 14.09
N LEU A 187 28.80 24.79 14.30
CA LEU A 187 30.04 25.27 14.91
C LEU A 187 30.92 26.07 13.95
N ALA A 188 30.69 26.00 12.63
CA ALA A 188 31.52 26.70 11.64
C ALA A 188 31.65 28.20 11.94
N THR A 189 30.61 28.83 12.48
CA THR A 189 30.61 30.25 12.88
C THR A 189 31.56 30.57 14.04
N SER A 190 31.88 29.57 14.87
CA SER A 190 32.77 29.68 16.03
C SER A 190 34.22 29.33 15.69
N PHE A 191 34.50 28.85 14.47
CA PHE A 191 35.85 28.51 13.99
C PHE A 191 36.25 29.46 12.87
N VAL A 192 37.02 30.50 13.20
CA VAL A 192 37.59 31.45 12.24
C VAL A 192 39.05 31.08 12.01
N ASP A 193 39.41 30.79 10.76
CA ASP A 193 40.76 30.37 10.37
C ASP A 193 41.32 29.14 11.12
N GLY A 194 40.44 28.21 11.49
CA GLY A 194 40.80 27.01 12.25
C GLY A 194 41.00 27.24 13.75
N GLN A 195 40.83 28.47 14.24
CA GLN A 195 40.89 28.81 15.66
C GLN A 195 39.48 29.00 16.23
N ALA A 196 39.24 28.47 17.43
CA ALA A 196 37.98 28.65 18.13
C ALA A 196 37.88 30.08 18.69
N THR A 197 36.94 30.87 18.19
CA THR A 197 36.70 32.26 18.59
C THR A 197 35.27 32.44 19.07
N GLY A 198 35.08 32.95 20.30
CA GLY A 198 33.74 33.16 20.88
C GLY A 198 33.01 31.88 21.30
N LEU A 199 33.67 30.73 21.23
CA LEU A 199 33.10 29.42 21.55
C LEU A 199 32.63 29.32 23.01
N SER A 200 33.39 29.87 23.97
CA SER A 200 33.02 29.88 25.39
C SER A 200 31.67 30.55 25.63
N GLY A 201 31.49 31.78 25.14
CA GLY A 201 30.21 32.51 25.26
C GLY A 201 29.05 31.84 24.54
N HIS A 202 29.32 31.16 23.42
CA HIS A 202 28.32 30.36 22.72
C HIS A 202 27.86 29.14 23.54
N LEU A 203 28.82 28.40 24.12
CA LEU A 203 28.53 27.25 24.98
C LEU A 203 27.82 27.66 26.27
N ASP A 204 28.19 28.79 26.87
CA ASP A 204 27.50 29.33 28.05
C ASP A 204 26.05 29.72 27.71
N GLY A 205 25.79 30.29 26.54
CA GLY A 205 24.44 30.58 26.04
C GLY A 205 23.59 29.32 25.84
N ILE A 206 24.19 28.26 25.26
CA ILE A 206 23.54 26.95 25.11
C ILE A 206 23.23 26.36 26.49
N ALA A 207 24.20 26.33 27.40
CA ALA A 207 24.04 25.78 28.75
C ALA A 207 22.96 26.52 29.54
N GLY A 208 22.96 27.86 29.50
CA GLY A 208 21.94 28.69 30.14
C GLY A 208 20.54 28.44 29.57
N SER A 209 20.39 28.45 28.25
CA SER A 209 19.10 28.20 27.60
C SER A 209 18.58 26.78 27.85
N PHE A 210 19.47 25.79 27.88
CA PHE A 210 19.12 24.40 28.17
C PHE A 210 18.68 24.23 29.63
N ALA A 211 19.42 24.82 30.58
CA ALA A 211 19.06 24.80 32.00
C ALA A 211 17.71 25.47 32.27
N SER A 212 17.47 26.67 31.71
CA SER A 212 16.17 27.35 31.83
C SER A 212 15.03 26.50 31.26
N TYR A 213 15.25 25.85 30.12
CA TYR A 213 14.26 24.94 29.55
C TYR A 213 13.99 23.72 30.44
N THR A 214 15.03 23.05 30.96
CA THR A 214 14.86 21.86 31.81
C THR A 214 14.18 22.21 33.12
N ASP A 215 14.55 23.32 33.76
CA ASP A 215 13.95 23.78 35.01
C ASP A 215 12.49 24.21 34.81
N GLY A 216 12.23 24.95 33.72
CA GLY A 216 10.87 25.32 33.34
C GLY A 216 9.99 24.11 33.05
N LEU A 217 10.55 23.04 32.47
CA LEU A 217 9.81 21.82 32.18
C LEU A 217 9.42 21.03 33.44
N ARG A 218 10.25 21.08 34.50
CA ARG A 218 9.92 20.51 35.82
C ARG A 218 8.72 21.22 36.45
N LEU A 219 8.69 22.55 36.38
CA LEU A 219 7.56 23.35 36.83
C LEU A 219 6.30 23.15 35.97
N HIS A 220 6.45 23.13 34.65
CA HIS A 220 5.33 23.16 33.71
C HIS A 220 5.36 21.98 32.74
N HIS A 221 5.11 20.79 33.29
CA HIS A 221 5.05 19.51 32.56
C HIS A 221 4.18 19.53 31.29
N ALA A 222 3.13 20.36 31.25
CA ALA A 222 2.28 20.48 30.08
C ALA A 222 3.02 20.95 28.82
N ALA A 223 4.09 21.73 28.99
CA ALA A 223 4.93 22.23 27.90
C ALA A 223 5.72 21.11 27.19
N TYR A 224 5.88 19.93 27.82
CA TYR A 224 6.54 18.77 27.22
C TYR A 224 5.90 18.37 25.88
N TYR A 225 4.57 18.42 25.78
CA TYR A 225 3.83 18.04 24.58
C TYR A 225 3.78 19.14 23.52
N PHE A 226 4.59 20.18 23.66
CA PHE A 226 4.65 21.26 22.69
C PHE A 226 5.13 20.79 21.31
N GLN A 227 4.40 21.25 20.29
CA GLN A 227 4.66 20.95 18.89
C GLN A 227 4.55 22.23 18.07
N SER A 228 5.67 22.69 17.52
CA SER A 228 5.68 23.89 16.68
C SER A 228 5.16 23.67 15.26
N GLY A 229 5.12 22.41 14.81
CA GLY A 229 4.88 22.05 13.40
C GLY A 229 6.05 22.34 12.46
N ARG A 230 7.23 22.72 13.00
CA ARG A 230 8.48 22.90 12.27
C ARG A 230 9.53 21.92 12.81
N ASP A 231 10.28 21.26 11.93
CA ASP A 231 11.25 20.24 12.32
C ASP A 231 12.37 20.80 13.21
N GLN A 232 12.80 22.05 12.99
CA GLN A 232 13.89 22.70 13.73
C GLN A 232 13.46 23.33 15.07
N PHE A 233 12.16 23.37 15.38
CA PHE A 233 11.66 23.93 16.64
C PHE A 233 10.93 22.83 17.43
N ALA A 234 11.72 21.86 17.90
CA ALA A 234 11.22 20.71 18.65
C ALA A 234 12.30 20.19 19.62
N LEU A 235 11.87 19.59 20.74
CA LEU A 235 12.79 19.01 21.73
C LEU A 235 13.74 17.94 21.13
N PRO A 236 13.27 16.98 20.28
CA PRO A 236 14.17 16.00 19.65
C PRO A 236 15.27 16.65 18.80
N TYR A 237 14.98 17.78 18.16
CA TYR A 237 15.97 18.54 17.40
C TYR A 237 17.03 19.14 18.33
N ALA A 238 16.60 19.83 19.39
CA ALA A 238 17.50 20.45 20.36
C ALA A 238 18.43 19.43 21.02
N LEU A 239 17.91 18.28 21.45
CA LEU A 239 18.70 17.21 22.06
C LEU A 239 19.74 16.63 21.09
N ARG A 240 19.37 16.44 19.81
CA ARG A 240 20.29 15.95 18.78
C ARG A 240 21.42 16.95 18.53
N MET A 241 21.08 18.22 18.37
CA MET A 241 22.07 19.27 18.12
C MET A 241 23.02 19.42 19.31
N LEU A 242 22.47 19.48 20.52
CA LEU A 242 23.25 19.55 21.76
C LEU A 242 24.21 18.35 21.91
N ALA A 243 23.70 17.13 21.76
CA ALA A 243 24.51 15.91 21.85
C ALA A 243 25.61 15.88 20.77
N GLY A 244 25.29 16.30 19.55
CA GLY A 244 26.23 16.38 18.45
C GLY A 244 27.33 17.42 18.67
N THR A 245 26.98 18.60 19.19
CA THR A 245 27.93 19.68 19.54
C THR A 245 28.90 19.23 20.64
N ILE A 246 28.39 18.60 21.71
CA ILE A 246 29.25 18.01 22.76
C ILE A 246 30.16 16.93 22.16
N GLY A 247 29.58 16.03 21.37
CA GLY A 247 30.28 14.95 20.68
C GLY A 247 31.46 15.45 19.85
N ALA A 248 31.18 16.45 19.02
CA ALA A 248 32.12 17.09 18.10
C ALA A 248 33.27 17.80 18.83
N LEU A 249 32.97 18.63 19.83
CA LEU A 249 33.99 19.41 20.53
C LEU A 249 34.84 18.55 21.46
N ARG A 250 34.23 17.61 22.19
CA ARG A 250 34.92 16.83 23.23
C ARG A 250 35.71 15.65 22.69
N TRP A 251 35.22 14.98 21.63
CA TRP A 251 35.85 13.78 21.09
C TRP A 251 36.19 13.87 19.59
N GLY A 252 35.59 14.79 18.83
CA GLY A 252 35.91 14.99 17.41
C GLY A 252 37.25 15.69 17.16
N LEU A 253 37.77 16.44 18.14
CA LEU A 253 39.08 17.09 18.08
C LEU A 253 40.11 16.41 18.99
N PRO A 254 41.43 16.55 18.72
CA PRO A 254 42.47 16.03 19.60
C PRO A 254 42.37 16.57 21.03
N SER A 255 42.73 15.76 22.01
CA SER A 255 42.64 16.05 23.46
C SER A 255 43.43 17.30 23.88
N GLY A 256 44.42 17.69 23.07
CA GLY A 256 45.24 18.88 23.24
C GLY A 256 44.62 20.17 22.70
N HIS A 257 43.56 20.11 21.89
CA HIS A 257 42.98 21.27 21.24
C HIS A 257 42.23 22.16 22.25
N PRO A 258 42.36 23.50 22.20
CA PRO A 258 41.71 24.40 23.16
C PRO A 258 40.19 24.23 23.20
N ALA A 259 39.55 24.05 22.04
CA ALA A 259 38.11 23.84 21.94
C ALA A 259 37.59 22.57 22.66
N SER A 260 38.43 21.53 22.83
CA SER A 260 38.07 20.30 23.54
C SER A 260 38.19 20.42 25.06
N ARG A 261 38.85 21.48 25.54
CA ARG A 261 39.10 21.77 26.96
C ARG A 261 38.24 22.91 27.49
N GLU A 262 37.23 23.34 26.73
CA GLU A 262 36.29 24.36 27.17
C GLU A 262 35.60 23.95 28.48
N PRO A 263 35.67 24.76 29.55
CA PRO A 263 35.12 24.39 30.86
C PRO A 263 33.63 24.07 30.85
N ALA A 264 32.86 24.70 29.96
CA ALA A 264 31.41 24.52 29.83
C ALA A 264 31.00 23.13 29.32
N LEU A 265 31.89 22.38 28.64
CA LEU A 265 31.55 21.07 28.06
C LEU A 265 31.23 20.02 29.12
N VAL A 266 31.95 20.02 30.24
CA VAL A 266 31.74 19.06 31.34
C VAL A 266 30.37 19.20 32.00
N PRO A 267 29.96 20.37 32.52
CA PRO A 267 28.65 20.54 33.12
C PRO A 267 27.52 20.33 32.12
N LEU A 268 27.69 20.78 30.87
CA LEU A 268 26.69 20.60 29.82
C LEU A 268 26.49 19.10 29.46
N THR A 269 27.57 18.31 29.43
CA THR A 269 27.50 16.84 29.27
C THR A 269 26.69 16.21 30.41
N PHE A 270 26.95 16.63 31.65
CA PHE A 270 26.25 16.12 32.83
C PHE A 270 24.76 16.48 32.80
N GLN A 271 24.42 17.75 32.53
CA GLN A 271 23.04 18.22 32.41
C GLN A 271 22.24 17.43 31.37
N LEU A 272 22.84 17.16 30.19
CA LEU A 272 22.17 16.38 29.14
C LEU A 272 21.87 14.95 29.60
N LEU A 273 22.84 14.29 30.26
CA LEU A 273 22.67 12.92 30.75
C LEU A 273 21.67 12.85 31.90
N GLU A 274 21.73 13.78 32.86
CA GLU A 274 20.78 13.88 33.97
C GLU A 274 19.34 14.09 33.46
N PHE A 275 19.17 14.98 32.49
CA PHE A 275 17.87 15.17 31.84
C PHE A 275 17.40 13.90 31.11
N GLY A 276 18.33 13.17 30.49
CA GLY A 276 18.07 11.86 29.89
C GLY A 276 17.55 10.84 30.90
N ASP A 277 18.14 10.79 32.09
CA ASP A 277 17.76 9.88 33.18
C ASP A 277 16.35 10.21 33.70
N GLN A 278 16.07 11.50 33.90
CA GLN A 278 14.73 11.97 34.27
C GLN A 278 13.68 11.58 33.24
N LEU A 279 13.97 11.78 31.94
CA LEU A 279 13.07 11.36 30.88
C LEU A 279 12.90 9.83 30.84
N GLN A 280 13.94 9.06 31.16
CA GLN A 280 13.88 7.61 31.20
C GLN A 280 12.90 7.12 32.28
N ASP A 281 12.91 7.74 33.46
CA ASP A 281 11.98 7.43 34.55
C ASP A 281 10.52 7.76 34.19
N VAL A 282 10.32 8.87 33.49
CA VAL A 282 8.99 9.33 33.05
C VAL A 282 8.43 8.47 31.90
N LEU A 283 9.24 8.21 30.88
CA LEU A 283 8.83 7.51 29.66
C LEU A 283 8.95 5.98 29.77
N ARG A 284 9.71 5.48 30.76
CA ARG A 284 9.89 4.05 31.08
C ARG A 284 10.33 3.20 29.87
N TRP A 285 11.23 3.72 29.03
CA TRP A 285 11.80 2.91 27.93
C TRP A 285 12.89 1.96 28.45
N ARG A 286 13.12 0.87 27.72
CA ARG A 286 14.21 -0.09 28.02
C ARG A 286 15.47 0.35 27.28
N SER A 287 16.59 0.53 27.97
CA SER A 287 17.90 0.71 27.37
C SER A 287 18.50 -0.66 27.01
N ALA A 288 19.06 -0.77 25.81
CA ALA A 288 19.97 -1.87 25.47
C ALA A 288 21.39 -1.52 25.96
N GLY A 289 22.21 -2.54 26.21
CA GLY A 289 23.62 -2.35 26.55
C GLY A 289 24.37 -1.65 25.41
N THR A 290 25.39 -0.86 25.75
CA THR A 290 26.27 -0.24 24.76
C THR A 290 26.95 -1.31 23.90
N PRO A 291 27.07 -1.12 22.57
CA PRO A 291 27.85 -2.01 21.73
C PRO A 291 29.27 -2.20 22.25
N ALA A 292 29.84 -3.38 22.04
CA ALA A 292 31.24 -3.63 22.37
C ALA A 292 32.15 -2.73 21.52
N VAL A 293 33.17 -2.15 22.16
CA VAL A 293 34.19 -1.36 21.46
C VAL A 293 34.99 -2.31 20.57
N VAL A 294 35.23 -1.91 19.32
CA VAL A 294 36.07 -2.65 18.38
C VAL A 294 37.51 -2.73 18.91
N ASP A 295 38.21 -3.83 18.65
CA ASP A 295 39.62 -3.98 19.03
C ASP A 295 40.50 -2.95 18.33
N ARG A 296 41.58 -2.52 19.00
CA ARG A 296 42.46 -1.43 18.55
C ARG A 296 43.04 -1.65 17.15
N GLU A 297 43.47 -2.87 16.84
CA GLU A 297 44.01 -3.24 15.52
C GLU A 297 42.94 -3.12 14.42
N ARG A 298 41.73 -3.59 14.71
CA ARG A 298 40.60 -3.54 13.78
C ARG A 298 40.11 -2.11 13.57
N PHE A 299 40.09 -1.28 14.61
CA PHE A 299 39.83 0.16 14.48
C PHE A 299 40.87 0.83 13.56
N ALA A 300 42.16 0.56 13.76
CA ALA A 300 43.22 1.14 12.93
C ALA A 300 43.14 0.67 11.46
N ALA A 301 42.69 -0.57 11.21
CA ALA A 301 42.42 -1.07 9.87
C ALA A 301 41.25 -0.33 9.21
N LEU A 302 40.13 -0.20 9.93
CA LEU A 302 38.92 0.51 9.48
C LEU A 302 39.18 2.01 9.24
N ALA A 303 39.86 2.69 10.17
CA ALA A 303 40.16 4.12 10.09
C ALA A 303 41.09 4.48 8.94
N ARG A 304 42.03 3.59 8.57
CA ARG A 304 42.92 3.76 7.43
C ARG A 304 42.34 3.26 6.10
N GLY A 305 41.11 2.75 6.11
CA GLY A 305 40.48 2.12 4.94
C GLY A 305 41.23 0.86 4.44
N ARG A 306 41.98 0.18 5.31
CA ARG A 306 42.82 -0.99 4.99
C ARG A 306 42.15 -2.34 5.29
N ASP A 307 40.87 -2.32 5.65
CA ASP A 307 40.19 -3.52 6.09
C ASP A 307 39.82 -4.41 4.90
N GLY A 308 40.55 -5.51 4.75
CA GLY A 308 40.37 -6.49 3.68
C GLY A 308 39.16 -7.40 3.94
N GLY A 309 37.97 -6.94 3.57
CA GLY A 309 36.83 -7.84 3.28
C GLY A 309 35.81 -8.09 4.40
N GLY A 310 35.82 -7.37 5.52
CA GLY A 310 34.76 -7.50 6.54
C GLY A 310 33.71 -6.39 6.48
N PRO A 311 32.47 -6.61 6.98
CA PRO A 311 31.48 -5.54 7.11
C PRO A 311 32.03 -4.42 8.00
N GLY A 312 32.07 -3.20 7.46
CA GLY A 312 32.55 -2.03 8.21
C GLY A 312 31.69 -1.76 9.45
N ASP A 313 32.34 -1.44 10.57
CA ASP A 313 31.63 -1.06 11.79
C ASP A 313 31.01 0.34 11.65
N GLU A 314 29.68 0.44 11.79
CA GLU A 314 28.91 1.69 11.64
C GLU A 314 29.37 2.78 12.61
N TRP A 315 29.72 2.42 13.85
CA TRP A 315 30.13 3.37 14.88
C TRP A 315 31.54 3.90 14.63
N VAL A 316 32.44 3.04 14.16
CA VAL A 316 33.78 3.46 13.74
C VAL A 316 33.69 4.42 12.55
N ALA A 317 32.88 4.08 11.53
CA ALA A 317 32.70 4.95 10.36
C ALA A 317 32.13 6.33 10.75
N ARG A 318 31.16 6.36 11.66
CA ARG A 318 30.57 7.61 12.18
C ARG A 318 31.58 8.44 12.98
N PHE A 319 32.42 7.81 13.79
CA PHE A 319 33.48 8.50 14.54
C PHE A 319 34.55 9.07 13.60
N VAL A 320 35.02 8.29 12.62
CA VAL A 320 36.01 8.73 11.63
C VAL A 320 35.49 9.92 10.83
N ARG A 321 34.20 9.93 10.46
CA ARG A 321 33.59 11.11 9.82
C ARG A 321 33.54 12.31 10.76
N LEU A 322 33.12 12.12 12.01
CA LEU A 322 33.09 13.21 12.99
C LEU A 322 34.48 13.83 13.17
N ASP A 323 35.54 13.02 13.25
CA ASP A 323 36.92 13.46 13.31
C ASP A 323 37.33 14.22 12.05
N ALA A 324 36.99 13.71 10.86
CA ALA A 324 37.28 14.36 9.59
C ALA A 324 36.57 15.73 9.45
N ASP A 325 35.28 15.81 9.76
CA ASP A 325 34.48 17.04 9.67
C ASP A 325 35.02 18.11 10.65
N MET A 326 35.41 17.70 11.86
CA MET A 326 36.01 18.60 12.85
C MET A 326 37.45 18.99 12.49
N ALA A 327 38.22 18.07 11.90
CA ALA A 327 39.56 18.35 11.43
C ALA A 327 39.55 19.38 10.29
N GLU A 328 38.56 19.31 9.40
CA GLU A 328 38.33 20.30 8.34
C GLU A 328 38.04 21.68 8.94
N LEU A 329 37.12 21.78 9.92
CA LEU A 329 36.79 23.05 10.58
C LEU A 329 37.98 23.65 11.34
N ALA A 330 38.77 22.82 12.03
CA ALA A 330 39.95 23.26 12.77
C ALA A 330 41.22 23.41 11.90
N ARG A 331 41.14 23.09 10.60
CA ARG A 331 42.27 23.07 9.66
C ARG A 331 43.46 22.21 10.16
N ILE A 332 43.17 21.06 10.74
CA ILE A 332 44.16 20.06 11.19
C ILE A 332 44.11 18.80 10.33
N ALA A 333 45.14 17.96 10.42
CA ALA A 333 45.14 16.66 9.73
C ALA A 333 44.15 15.69 10.43
N PRO A 334 43.24 15.04 9.68
CA PRO A 334 42.35 14.02 10.24
C PRO A 334 43.17 12.82 10.73
N LEU A 335 42.74 12.20 11.83
CA LEU A 335 43.39 11.02 12.43
C LEU A 335 44.91 11.18 12.64
N ALA A 336 45.36 12.38 13.05
CA ALA A 336 46.78 12.70 13.23
C ALA A 336 47.54 11.70 14.14
N ASP A 337 46.87 11.23 15.20
CA ASP A 337 47.29 10.13 16.05
C ASP A 337 46.16 9.08 16.13
N VAL A 338 46.42 7.88 15.60
CA VAL A 338 45.44 6.79 15.53
C VAL A 338 45.21 6.15 16.91
N ASP A 339 46.22 6.12 17.78
CA ASP A 339 46.10 5.58 19.13
C ASP A 339 45.28 6.54 20.00
N GLU A 340 45.54 7.85 19.91
CA GLU A 340 44.71 8.87 20.55
C GLU A 340 43.26 8.85 20.00
N ALA A 341 43.09 8.69 18.69
CA ALA A 341 41.77 8.58 18.07
C ALA A 341 41.00 7.35 18.57
N TYR A 342 41.67 6.23 18.83
CA TYR A 342 41.05 5.03 19.42
C TYR A 342 40.54 5.31 20.84
N ASP A 343 41.35 5.95 21.68
CA ASP A 343 40.97 6.26 23.05
C ASP A 343 39.78 7.25 23.09
N ARG A 344 39.75 8.23 22.17
CA ARG A 344 38.60 9.13 21.96
C ARG A 344 37.34 8.38 21.50
N TYR A 345 37.47 7.45 20.55
CA TYR A 345 36.37 6.61 20.08
C TYR A 345 35.77 5.75 21.21
N ALA A 346 36.63 5.09 22.00
CA ALA A 346 36.21 4.24 23.11
C ALA A 346 35.44 5.04 24.18
N ALA A 347 35.83 6.30 24.43
CA ALA A 347 35.12 7.19 25.34
C ALA A 347 33.84 7.81 24.74
N TRP A 348 33.82 8.04 23.43
CA TRP A 348 32.70 8.63 22.70
C TRP A 348 31.52 7.66 22.53
N LEU A 349 31.79 6.38 22.25
CA LEU A 349 30.76 5.39 21.90
C LEU A 349 29.64 5.27 22.96
N PRO A 350 29.92 5.14 24.28
CA PRO A 350 28.87 5.07 25.29
C PRO A 350 27.99 6.33 25.34
N PHE A 351 28.60 7.51 25.19
CA PHE A 351 27.89 8.79 25.17
C PHE A 351 27.00 8.93 23.93
N ALA A 352 27.56 8.67 22.74
CA ALA A 352 26.83 8.76 21.48
C ALA A 352 25.66 7.76 21.42
N TYR A 353 25.87 6.57 21.96
CA TYR A 353 24.82 5.55 22.04
C TYR A 353 23.69 5.97 22.99
N ARG A 354 24.02 6.45 24.20
CA ARG A 354 23.02 6.89 25.19
C ARG A 354 22.21 8.09 24.71
N THR A 355 22.88 9.10 24.15
CA THR A 355 22.19 10.28 23.60
C THR A 355 21.29 9.93 22.42
N GLN A 356 21.70 9.00 21.54
CA GLN A 356 20.83 8.48 20.49
C GLN A 356 19.59 7.78 21.04
N GLN A 357 19.71 6.97 22.11
CA GLN A 357 18.56 6.34 22.75
C GLN A 357 17.59 7.38 23.33
N ILE A 358 18.11 8.40 24.01
CA ILE A 358 17.31 9.50 24.57
C ILE A 358 16.54 10.21 23.45
N THR A 359 17.23 10.65 22.39
CA THR A 359 16.60 11.35 21.27
C THR A 359 15.54 10.48 20.57
N LEU A 360 15.81 9.19 20.35
CA LEU A 360 14.84 8.27 19.72
C LEU A 360 13.61 8.03 20.60
N ALA A 361 13.78 7.92 21.92
CA ALA A 361 12.69 7.73 22.86
C ALA A 361 11.78 8.97 22.92
N VAL A 362 12.36 10.16 23.03
CA VAL A 362 11.61 11.44 23.02
C VAL A 362 10.92 11.65 21.68
N SER A 363 11.60 11.40 20.56
CA SER A 363 11.01 11.48 19.22
C SER A 363 9.81 10.54 19.07
N ARG A 364 9.88 9.33 19.65
CA ARG A 364 8.80 8.35 19.61
C ARG A 364 7.61 8.77 20.47
N ASP A 365 7.82 9.33 21.67
CA ASP A 365 6.70 9.78 22.49
C ASP A 365 6.02 11.02 21.90
N LEU A 366 6.81 11.98 21.43
CA LEU A 366 6.35 13.22 20.81
C LEU A 366 5.87 13.06 19.37
N ASP A 367 5.92 11.85 18.80
CA ASP A 367 5.47 11.56 17.43
C ASP A 367 6.18 12.45 16.37
N TYR A 368 7.44 12.79 16.64
CA TYR A 368 8.29 13.66 15.82
C TYR A 368 8.78 12.93 14.56
N GLN A 369 8.64 13.58 13.41
CA GLN A 369 8.75 12.99 12.08
C GLN A 369 9.50 13.92 11.13
N PRO A 370 10.83 13.95 11.23
CA PRO A 370 11.63 14.84 10.41
C PRO A 370 11.59 14.37 8.95
N VAL A 371 11.64 15.34 8.03
CA VAL A 371 11.68 15.09 6.60
C VAL A 371 12.72 16.03 6.00
N ILE A 372 13.89 15.49 5.72
CA ILE A 372 15.05 16.25 5.27
C ILE A 372 15.23 15.96 3.79
N LEU A 373 14.78 16.88 2.93
CA LEU A 373 14.75 16.69 1.46
C LEU A 373 16.12 16.56 0.79
N THR A 374 17.20 16.79 1.53
CA THR A 374 18.57 16.78 1.01
C THR A 374 19.36 15.64 1.63
N ASP A 375 20.02 14.85 0.78
CA ASP A 375 20.91 13.76 1.23
C ASP A 375 22.24 14.31 1.78
N ARG A 376 22.57 15.54 1.39
CA ARG A 376 23.73 16.32 1.83
C ARG A 376 23.31 17.67 2.41
N PRO A 377 24.14 18.29 3.26
CA PRO A 377 23.96 19.68 3.63
C PRO A 377 23.96 20.59 2.39
N VAL A 378 22.98 21.48 2.28
CA VAL A 378 22.83 22.43 1.17
C VAL A 378 23.05 23.84 1.70
N SER A 379 24.04 24.54 1.17
CA SER A 379 24.44 25.87 1.65
C SER A 379 23.40 26.93 1.28
N LEU A 380 23.02 27.77 2.24
CA LEU A 380 22.16 28.94 2.05
C LEU A 380 22.87 30.08 1.30
N LEU A 381 24.20 30.00 1.15
CA LEU A 381 25.06 31.09 0.71
C LEU A 381 25.59 30.90 -0.73
N GLN A 382 25.31 29.75 -1.37
CA GLN A 382 25.76 29.44 -2.74
C GLN A 382 24.58 29.46 -3.73
N ASP A 383 24.80 30.07 -4.90
CA ASP A 383 23.75 30.29 -5.92
C ASP A 383 23.38 29.04 -6.73
N ASP A 384 24.27 28.03 -6.79
CA ASP A 384 24.05 26.78 -7.58
C ASP A 384 22.93 25.88 -7.02
N ASP A 385 22.49 26.11 -5.77
CA ASP A 385 21.47 25.32 -5.07
C ASP A 385 20.03 25.90 -5.18
N ARG A 386 19.82 26.92 -6.02
CA ARG A 386 18.51 27.55 -6.30
C ARG A 386 17.36 26.59 -6.69
N PRO A 387 17.54 25.50 -7.47
CA PRO A 387 16.42 24.61 -7.77
C PRO A 387 15.92 23.80 -6.55
N ALA A 388 16.78 23.54 -5.55
CA ALA A 388 16.36 23.02 -4.25
C ALA A 388 15.63 24.09 -3.42
N HIS A 389 16.05 25.36 -3.55
CA HIS A 389 15.41 26.53 -2.94
C HIS A 389 13.94 26.72 -3.36
N ASP A 390 13.63 26.62 -4.66
CA ASP A 390 12.26 26.77 -5.19
C ASP A 390 11.34 25.59 -4.85
N ALA A 391 11.89 24.37 -4.81
CA ALA A 391 11.16 23.18 -4.40
C ALA A 391 10.78 23.19 -2.90
N LEU A 392 11.59 23.86 -2.06
CA LEU A 392 11.41 24.03 -0.61
C LEU A 392 10.42 25.16 -0.26
N GLU A 393 10.54 26.34 -0.87
CA GLU A 393 9.61 27.47 -0.62
C GLU A 393 8.22 27.23 -1.20
N GLY A 394 8.12 26.52 -2.33
CA GLY A 394 6.86 26.27 -3.03
C GLY A 394 5.91 25.25 -2.38
N ARG A 395 6.34 24.47 -1.36
CA ARG A 395 5.55 23.33 -0.82
C ARG A 395 5.21 23.39 0.67
N ALA A 396 5.65 24.42 1.39
CA ALA A 396 4.99 24.85 2.63
C ALA A 396 3.61 25.51 2.34
N ALA A 397 3.39 25.95 1.09
CA ALA A 397 2.07 26.23 0.56
C ALA A 397 1.49 24.97 -0.10
N PRO A 398 0.18 24.67 0.09
CA PRO A 398 -0.46 23.59 -0.64
C PRO A 398 -0.28 23.88 -2.12
N VAL A 399 0.29 22.94 -2.89
CA VAL A 399 0.38 23.03 -4.36
C VAL A 399 -0.96 23.55 -4.87
N PRO A 400 -1.06 24.84 -5.28
CA PRO A 400 -2.17 25.25 -6.08
C PRO A 400 -2.00 24.41 -7.34
N ALA A 401 -3.07 23.75 -7.77
CA ALA A 401 -3.08 23.16 -9.11
C ALA A 401 -2.46 24.17 -10.08
N PRO A 402 -1.50 23.76 -10.94
CA PRO A 402 -0.69 24.68 -11.72
C PRO A 402 -1.61 25.73 -12.33
N THR A 403 -1.46 26.98 -11.86
CA THR A 403 -2.04 28.12 -12.53
C THR A 403 -1.24 28.25 -13.82
N ALA A 404 -1.71 27.52 -14.83
CA ALA A 404 -1.38 27.80 -16.22
C ALA A 404 -1.56 29.32 -16.45
N PRO A 405 -0.79 29.92 -17.37
CA PRO A 405 -1.02 31.30 -17.79
C PRO A 405 -2.50 31.47 -18.11
N ALA A 406 -3.04 32.64 -17.72
CA ALA A 406 -4.46 32.97 -17.71
C ALA A 406 -5.12 32.81 -19.10
N HIS A 407 -5.39 31.57 -19.49
CA HIS A 407 -6.50 31.25 -20.37
C HIS A 407 -7.77 31.24 -19.50
N PRO A 408 -8.90 31.78 -19.97
CA PRO A 408 -10.14 31.80 -19.21
C PRO A 408 -10.49 30.36 -18.82
N GLY A 409 -10.23 30.04 -17.55
CA GLY A 409 -10.32 28.69 -17.04
C GLY A 409 -11.76 28.21 -17.09
N PRO A 410 -12.01 26.94 -17.42
CA PRO A 410 -13.37 26.43 -17.53
C PRO A 410 -14.06 26.50 -16.15
N GLY A 411 -15.37 26.81 -16.13
CA GLY A 411 -16.13 27.16 -14.92
C GLY A 411 -16.08 26.12 -13.79
N ARG A 412 -16.48 26.48 -12.55
CA ARG A 412 -16.43 25.64 -11.33
C ARG A 412 -16.88 24.17 -11.51
N VAL A 413 -17.85 23.92 -12.38
CA VAL A 413 -18.37 22.59 -12.75
C VAL A 413 -17.29 21.70 -13.38
N THR A 414 -16.39 22.28 -14.19
CA THR A 414 -15.31 21.54 -14.87
C THR A 414 -14.14 21.17 -13.96
N ARG A 415 -13.87 21.94 -12.90
CA ARG A 415 -12.87 21.59 -11.88
C ARG A 415 -13.33 20.39 -11.04
N TRP A 416 -14.62 20.33 -10.71
CA TRP A 416 -15.23 19.16 -10.08
C TRP A 416 -15.21 17.96 -11.02
N GLY A 417 -15.60 18.14 -12.28
CA GLY A 417 -15.53 17.11 -13.32
C GLY A 417 -14.11 16.55 -13.50
N ALA A 418 -13.09 17.39 -13.53
CA ALA A 418 -11.69 16.98 -13.63
C ALA A 418 -11.21 16.21 -12.39
N ARG A 419 -11.62 16.60 -11.18
CA ARG A 419 -11.32 15.85 -9.94
C ARG A 419 -11.96 14.47 -9.93
N TRP A 420 -13.23 14.40 -10.29
CA TRP A 420 -13.96 13.13 -10.38
C TRP A 420 -13.37 12.25 -11.49
N ALA A 421 -13.08 12.82 -12.65
CA ALA A 421 -12.40 12.12 -13.74
C ALA A 421 -11.04 11.56 -13.30
N ARG A 422 -10.25 12.32 -12.53
CA ARG A 422 -8.98 11.85 -11.93
C ARG A 422 -9.21 10.69 -10.97
N ARG A 423 -10.16 10.80 -10.02
CA ARG A 423 -10.50 9.70 -9.10
C ARG A 423 -11.02 8.46 -9.83
N LEU A 424 -11.85 8.64 -10.84
CA LEU A 424 -12.37 7.56 -11.68
C LEU A 424 -11.27 6.88 -12.49
N SER A 425 -10.27 7.62 -12.98
CA SER A 425 -9.12 7.02 -13.69
C SER A 425 -8.20 6.21 -12.77
N LEU A 426 -8.13 6.57 -11.49
CA LEU A 426 -7.43 5.75 -10.49
C LEU A 426 -8.19 4.43 -10.29
N ALA A 427 -9.50 4.51 -10.06
CA ALA A 427 -10.31 3.31 -9.87
C ALA A 427 -10.38 2.43 -11.13
N ASP A 428 -10.57 3.02 -12.32
CA ASP A 428 -10.79 2.37 -13.62
C ASP A 428 -9.82 2.95 -14.68
N PRO A 429 -8.59 2.40 -14.79
CA PRO A 429 -7.61 2.88 -15.75
C PRO A 429 -8.16 2.75 -17.17
N GLY A 430 -8.10 3.84 -17.95
CA GLY A 430 -8.68 3.87 -19.29
C GLY A 430 -10.19 3.76 -19.39
N ARG A 431 -10.93 3.91 -18.28
CA ARG A 431 -12.41 3.87 -18.23
C ARG A 431 -13.00 2.63 -18.91
N ALA A 432 -12.25 1.52 -18.93
CA ALA A 432 -12.63 0.34 -19.69
C ALA A 432 -13.90 -0.30 -19.11
N ARG A 433 -14.00 -0.40 -17.79
CA ARG A 433 -15.19 -0.94 -17.10
C ARG A 433 -16.36 0.02 -17.21
N LEU A 434 -16.13 1.33 -17.11
CA LEU A 434 -17.14 2.35 -17.30
C LEU A 434 -17.77 2.26 -18.70
N ARG A 435 -16.95 2.16 -19.76
CA ARG A 435 -17.46 2.01 -21.13
C ARG A 435 -18.21 0.70 -21.32
N ALA A 436 -17.71 -0.41 -20.78
CA ALA A 436 -18.41 -1.69 -20.82
C ALA A 436 -19.78 -1.62 -20.15
N ALA A 437 -19.86 -0.99 -18.96
CA ALA A 437 -21.10 -0.83 -18.23
C ALA A 437 -22.09 0.11 -18.93
N VAL A 438 -21.62 1.24 -19.46
CA VAL A 438 -22.44 2.16 -20.24
C VAL A 438 -23.01 1.46 -21.47
N ARG A 439 -22.18 0.70 -22.22
CA ARG A 439 -22.65 -0.09 -23.38
C ARG A 439 -23.72 -1.09 -22.98
N ALA A 440 -23.52 -1.84 -21.90
CA ALA A 440 -24.49 -2.84 -21.46
C ALA A 440 -25.85 -2.20 -21.09
N VAL A 441 -25.84 -1.12 -20.31
CA VAL A 441 -27.07 -0.40 -19.92
C VAL A 441 -27.78 0.20 -21.12
N THR A 442 -27.04 0.91 -21.98
CA THR A 442 -27.62 1.58 -23.14
C THR A 442 -28.09 0.58 -24.19
N ALA A 443 -27.41 -0.55 -24.38
CA ALA A 443 -27.83 -1.60 -25.31
C ALA A 443 -29.09 -2.31 -24.81
N ALA A 444 -29.15 -2.59 -23.49
CA ALA A 444 -30.34 -3.16 -22.87
C ALA A 444 -31.55 -2.22 -22.98
N ALA A 445 -31.37 -0.95 -22.61
CA ALA A 445 -32.43 0.05 -22.65
C ALA A 445 -32.92 0.30 -24.09
N ALA A 446 -32.01 0.41 -25.06
CA ALA A 446 -32.36 0.59 -26.46
C ALA A 446 -33.08 -0.64 -27.03
N ALA A 447 -32.63 -1.86 -26.70
CA ALA A 447 -33.29 -3.10 -27.12
C ALA A 447 -34.71 -3.22 -26.55
N VAL A 448 -34.88 -2.99 -25.24
CA VAL A 448 -36.20 -3.02 -24.58
C VAL A 448 -37.13 -1.96 -25.17
N LEU A 449 -36.66 -0.72 -25.33
CA LEU A 449 -37.46 0.37 -25.89
C LEU A 449 -37.87 0.08 -27.34
N THR A 450 -36.95 -0.40 -28.17
CA THR A 450 -37.23 -0.73 -29.58
C THR A 450 -38.25 -1.86 -29.68
N LEU A 451 -38.08 -2.92 -28.88
CA LEU A 451 -39.01 -4.04 -28.86
C LEU A 451 -40.38 -3.67 -28.29
N TYR A 452 -40.43 -2.84 -27.24
CA TYR A 452 -41.68 -2.33 -26.70
C TYR A 452 -42.47 -1.53 -27.75
N LEU A 453 -41.80 -0.62 -28.47
CA LEU A 453 -42.44 0.14 -29.54
C LEU A 453 -42.85 -0.74 -30.73
N LEU A 454 -42.05 -1.74 -31.07
CA LEU A 454 -42.35 -2.67 -32.17
C LEU A 454 -43.56 -3.56 -31.84
N PHE A 455 -43.61 -4.15 -30.65
CA PHE A 455 -44.71 -5.02 -30.26
C PHE A 455 -46.02 -4.25 -30.06
N THR A 456 -45.96 -3.06 -29.46
CA THR A 456 -47.14 -2.18 -29.37
C THR A 456 -47.68 -1.79 -30.75
N ALA A 457 -46.82 -1.57 -31.75
CA ALA A 457 -47.24 -1.33 -33.13
C ALA A 457 -47.84 -2.57 -33.81
N LEU A 458 -47.41 -3.78 -33.42
CA LEU A 458 -47.93 -5.05 -33.91
C LEU A 458 -49.21 -5.51 -33.17
N GLY A 459 -49.69 -4.74 -32.17
CA GLY A 459 -50.83 -5.10 -31.34
C GLY A 459 -50.53 -6.12 -30.23
N GLU A 460 -49.26 -6.52 -30.08
CA GLU A 460 -48.79 -7.44 -29.06
C GLU A 460 -48.35 -6.66 -27.82
N THR A 461 -48.93 -6.96 -26.65
CA THR A 461 -48.66 -6.21 -25.40
C THR A 461 -47.79 -6.98 -24.40
N THR A 462 -47.15 -8.07 -24.80
CA THR A 462 -46.35 -8.90 -23.91
C THR A 462 -44.99 -8.24 -23.60
N PRO A 463 -44.66 -7.92 -22.32
CA PRO A 463 -43.39 -7.28 -21.97
C PRO A 463 -42.21 -8.28 -21.91
N GLN A 464 -42.49 -9.58 -21.84
CA GLN A 464 -41.49 -10.62 -21.61
C GLN A 464 -40.47 -10.76 -22.76
N PRO A 465 -40.85 -10.76 -24.05
CA PRO A 465 -39.87 -10.83 -25.14
C PRO A 465 -38.98 -9.56 -25.19
N ALA A 466 -39.51 -8.39 -24.83
CA ALA A 466 -38.71 -7.17 -24.74
C ALA A 466 -37.64 -7.26 -23.63
N MET A 467 -38.00 -7.78 -22.45
CA MET A 467 -37.06 -8.06 -21.36
C MET A 467 -35.98 -9.07 -21.78
N PHE A 468 -36.36 -10.12 -22.52
CA PHE A 468 -35.42 -11.10 -23.07
C PHE A 468 -34.42 -10.46 -24.02
N GLY A 469 -34.86 -9.60 -24.95
CA GLY A 469 -33.97 -8.88 -25.86
C GLY A 469 -33.00 -7.95 -25.13
N GLY A 470 -33.46 -7.24 -24.08
CA GLY A 470 -32.59 -6.47 -23.20
C GLY A 470 -31.53 -7.32 -22.50
N PHE A 471 -31.90 -8.51 -22.02
CA PHE A 471 -30.96 -9.44 -21.41
C PHE A 471 -29.94 -9.99 -22.41
N VAL A 472 -30.37 -10.39 -23.61
CA VAL A 472 -29.48 -10.84 -24.69
C VAL A 472 -28.48 -9.73 -25.06
N ALA A 473 -28.89 -8.46 -25.05
CA ALA A 473 -27.99 -7.33 -25.26
C ALA A 473 -26.91 -7.24 -24.16
N ILE A 474 -27.28 -7.41 -22.88
CA ILE A 474 -26.33 -7.45 -21.75
C ILE A 474 -25.36 -8.63 -21.88
N ALA A 475 -25.87 -9.82 -22.15
CA ALA A 475 -25.05 -11.03 -22.30
C ALA A 475 -24.07 -10.91 -23.47
N THR A 476 -24.51 -10.32 -24.59
CA THR A 476 -23.71 -10.15 -25.81
C THR A 476 -22.64 -9.07 -25.65
N THR A 477 -22.94 -7.95 -25.00
CA THR A 477 -21.95 -6.89 -24.73
C THR A 477 -20.83 -7.33 -23.80
N ALA A 478 -21.05 -8.37 -22.99
CA ALA A 478 -20.02 -8.97 -22.14
C ALA A 478 -19.00 -9.85 -22.91
N ILE A 479 -19.28 -10.21 -24.18
CA ILE A 479 -18.44 -11.07 -25.01
C ILE A 479 -17.39 -10.21 -25.72
N ALA A 480 -16.22 -10.06 -25.10
CA ALA A 480 -15.08 -9.33 -25.66
C ALA A 480 -13.79 -10.14 -25.49
N VAL A 481 -13.70 -11.27 -26.21
CA VAL A 481 -12.64 -12.27 -25.98
C VAL A 481 -11.63 -12.37 -27.13
N ASP A 482 -12.00 -12.01 -28.37
CA ASP A 482 -11.07 -12.13 -29.48
C ASP A 482 -10.04 -11.01 -29.57
N ALA A 483 -8.83 -11.40 -29.97
CA ALA A 483 -7.66 -10.53 -30.07
C ALA A 483 -7.63 -9.63 -31.32
N THR A 484 -8.67 -9.57 -32.15
CA THR A 484 -8.76 -8.60 -33.27
C THR A 484 -10.16 -7.97 -33.32
N ALA A 485 -10.24 -6.71 -33.76
CA ALA A 485 -11.53 -6.03 -33.93
C ALA A 485 -12.44 -6.77 -34.94
N ARG A 486 -11.86 -7.36 -36.01
CA ARG A 486 -12.61 -8.13 -37.01
C ARG A 486 -13.14 -9.45 -36.44
N ALA A 487 -12.32 -10.19 -35.69
CA ALA A 487 -12.78 -11.42 -35.05
C ALA A 487 -13.88 -11.15 -34.02
N ARG A 488 -13.74 -10.08 -33.20
CA ARG A 488 -14.80 -9.69 -32.25
C ARG A 488 -16.13 -9.39 -32.93
N ARG A 489 -16.13 -8.63 -34.04
CA ARG A 489 -17.35 -8.39 -34.85
C ARG A 489 -17.99 -9.70 -35.31
N ARG A 490 -17.18 -10.64 -35.81
CA ARG A 490 -17.66 -11.96 -36.24
C ARG A 490 -18.24 -12.76 -35.08
N THR A 491 -17.57 -12.80 -33.93
CA THR A 491 -18.01 -13.53 -32.75
C THR A 491 -19.30 -12.96 -32.17
N THR A 492 -19.45 -11.62 -32.11
CA THR A 492 -20.71 -10.97 -31.70
C THR A 492 -21.87 -11.38 -32.59
N LEU A 493 -21.68 -11.44 -33.91
CA LEU A 493 -22.71 -11.90 -34.85
C LEU A 493 -22.96 -13.41 -34.71
N LEU A 494 -21.93 -14.20 -34.47
CA LEU A 494 -22.01 -15.65 -34.31
C LEU A 494 -22.87 -16.05 -33.10
N VAL A 495 -23.01 -15.20 -32.08
CA VAL A 495 -23.85 -15.44 -30.88
C VAL A 495 -25.34 -15.55 -31.20
N VAL A 496 -25.82 -14.95 -32.30
CA VAL A 496 -27.23 -15.06 -32.71
C VAL A 496 -27.62 -16.52 -32.95
N LEU A 497 -26.76 -17.31 -33.60
CA LEU A 497 -27.04 -18.69 -33.96
C LEU A 497 -27.28 -19.62 -32.75
N PRO A 498 -26.36 -19.71 -31.76
CA PRO A 498 -26.59 -20.54 -30.60
C PRO A 498 -27.75 -19.99 -29.75
N VAL A 499 -27.90 -18.66 -29.58
CA VAL A 499 -29.04 -18.10 -28.83
C VAL A 499 -30.38 -18.48 -29.48
N ALA A 500 -30.49 -18.39 -30.80
CA ALA A 500 -31.67 -18.82 -31.55
C ALA A 500 -31.93 -20.33 -31.38
N ALA A 501 -30.89 -21.15 -31.42
CA ALA A 501 -31.00 -22.59 -31.21
C ALA A 501 -31.54 -22.93 -29.82
N VAL A 502 -31.08 -22.27 -28.74
CA VAL A 502 -31.60 -22.52 -27.40
C VAL A 502 -32.99 -21.92 -27.14
N VAL A 503 -33.37 -20.83 -27.82
CA VAL A 503 -34.77 -20.35 -27.82
C VAL A 503 -35.69 -21.44 -28.42
N LEU A 504 -35.31 -22.02 -29.56
CA LEU A 504 -36.08 -23.09 -30.20
C LEU A 504 -36.14 -24.36 -29.33
N LEU A 505 -35.00 -24.79 -28.78
CA LEU A 505 -34.93 -25.95 -27.89
C LEU A 505 -35.73 -25.73 -26.61
N GLY A 506 -35.71 -24.52 -26.03
CA GLY A 506 -36.49 -24.17 -24.85
C GLY A 506 -37.99 -24.25 -25.10
N ALA A 507 -38.44 -23.75 -26.24
CA ALA A 507 -39.83 -23.83 -26.63
C ALA A 507 -40.30 -25.28 -26.89
N LEU A 508 -39.47 -26.09 -27.56
CA LEU A 508 -39.74 -27.51 -27.80
C LEU A 508 -39.76 -28.34 -26.50
N ALA A 509 -38.93 -27.96 -25.52
CA ALA A 509 -38.85 -28.65 -24.23
C ALA A 509 -39.96 -28.25 -23.25
N SER A 510 -40.65 -27.12 -23.48
CA SER A 510 -41.65 -26.52 -22.57
C SER A 510 -42.77 -27.47 -22.15
N GLY A 511 -43.11 -28.46 -22.98
CA GLY A 511 -44.19 -29.43 -22.71
C GLY A 511 -43.83 -30.57 -21.75
N SER A 512 -42.55 -30.77 -21.38
CA SER A 512 -42.17 -31.83 -20.45
C SER A 512 -40.98 -31.46 -19.55
N ALA A 513 -41.18 -31.63 -18.23
CA ALA A 513 -40.16 -31.31 -17.22
C ALA A 513 -38.90 -32.16 -17.38
N ALA A 514 -39.06 -33.46 -17.68
CA ALA A 514 -37.95 -34.38 -17.93
C ALA A 514 -37.10 -33.96 -19.14
N TRP A 515 -37.73 -33.43 -20.20
CA TRP A 515 -37.00 -33.02 -21.39
C TRP A 515 -36.32 -31.67 -21.23
N THR A 516 -36.96 -30.75 -20.52
CA THR A 516 -36.33 -29.50 -20.06
C THR A 516 -35.08 -29.79 -19.21
N ALA A 517 -35.14 -30.77 -18.31
CA ALA A 517 -34.01 -31.20 -17.49
C ALA A 517 -32.82 -31.70 -18.33
N VAL A 518 -33.09 -32.60 -19.29
CA VAL A 518 -32.03 -33.15 -20.16
C VAL A 518 -31.40 -32.06 -21.02
N VAL A 519 -32.22 -31.21 -21.67
CA VAL A 519 -31.72 -30.12 -22.51
C VAL A 519 -30.85 -29.17 -21.69
N LEU A 520 -31.23 -28.83 -20.45
CA LEU A 520 -30.44 -27.98 -19.58
C LEU A 520 -29.06 -28.56 -19.26
N VAL A 521 -28.98 -29.86 -18.93
CA VAL A 521 -27.71 -30.55 -18.65
C VAL A 521 -26.84 -30.61 -19.91
N VAL A 522 -27.42 -30.89 -21.08
CA VAL A 522 -26.70 -30.93 -22.36
C VAL A 522 -26.16 -29.55 -22.72
N VAL A 523 -26.95 -28.49 -22.59
CA VAL A 523 -26.52 -27.10 -22.86
C VAL A 523 -25.40 -26.69 -21.88
N ALA A 524 -25.47 -27.08 -20.61
CA ALA A 524 -24.39 -26.85 -19.64
C ALA A 524 -23.10 -27.58 -20.03
N ALA A 525 -23.18 -28.85 -20.42
CA ALA A 525 -22.04 -29.66 -20.84
C ALA A 525 -21.37 -29.10 -22.10
N LEU A 526 -22.17 -28.72 -23.11
CA LEU A 526 -21.68 -28.11 -24.34
C LEU A 526 -21.10 -26.71 -24.08
N GLY A 527 -21.74 -25.92 -23.22
CA GLY A 527 -21.28 -24.58 -22.84
C GLY A 527 -19.94 -24.59 -22.11
N ALA A 528 -19.70 -25.58 -21.23
CA ALA A 528 -18.41 -25.77 -20.56
C ALA A 528 -17.37 -26.42 -21.49
N GLY A 529 -17.79 -27.38 -22.32
CA GLY A 529 -16.93 -28.11 -23.24
C GLY A 529 -16.45 -27.30 -24.44
N SER A 530 -17.19 -26.26 -24.84
CA SER A 530 -16.80 -25.35 -25.93
C SER A 530 -15.47 -24.63 -25.65
N ALA A 531 -15.08 -24.51 -24.37
CA ALA A 531 -13.79 -23.96 -23.97
C ALA A 531 -12.57 -24.70 -24.56
N ARG A 532 -12.74 -25.96 -25.00
CA ARG A 532 -11.67 -26.74 -25.67
C ARG A 532 -11.18 -26.10 -26.97
N PHE A 533 -12.02 -25.32 -27.63
CA PHE A 533 -11.70 -24.68 -28.91
C PHE A 533 -11.08 -23.28 -28.73
N GLY A 534 -10.77 -22.91 -27.49
CA GLY A 534 -10.20 -21.63 -27.11
C GLY A 534 -11.19 -20.68 -26.43
N PRO A 535 -10.71 -19.49 -26.01
CA PRO A 535 -11.43 -18.60 -25.12
C PRO A 535 -12.68 -17.98 -25.77
N ARG A 536 -12.66 -17.79 -27.11
CA ARG A 536 -13.83 -17.33 -27.89
C ARG A 536 -15.05 -18.23 -27.70
N TRP A 537 -14.85 -19.54 -27.77
CA TRP A 537 -15.92 -20.53 -27.70
C TRP A 537 -16.38 -20.75 -26.26
N ALA A 538 -15.50 -20.58 -25.28
CA ALA A 538 -15.88 -20.55 -23.86
C ALA A 538 -16.88 -19.41 -23.57
N ALA A 539 -16.62 -18.20 -24.10
CA ALA A 539 -17.51 -17.05 -23.90
C ALA A 539 -18.85 -17.21 -24.62
N VAL A 540 -18.85 -17.71 -25.85
CA VAL A 540 -20.07 -18.06 -26.59
C VAL A 540 -20.87 -19.12 -25.82
N GLY A 541 -20.22 -20.17 -25.32
CA GLY A 541 -20.86 -21.22 -24.52
C GLY A 541 -21.50 -20.70 -23.23
N GLN A 542 -20.79 -19.85 -22.49
CA GLN A 542 -21.32 -19.20 -21.29
C GLN A 542 -22.53 -18.31 -21.59
N ALA A 543 -22.46 -17.50 -22.65
CA ALA A 543 -23.59 -16.65 -23.07
C ALA A 543 -24.80 -17.51 -23.47
N THR A 544 -24.57 -18.57 -24.23
CA THR A 544 -25.62 -19.52 -24.68
C THR A 544 -26.35 -20.16 -23.51
N PHE A 545 -25.62 -20.71 -22.52
CA PHE A 545 -26.22 -21.28 -21.32
C PHE A 545 -27.02 -20.25 -20.53
N THR A 546 -26.49 -19.03 -20.38
CA THR A 546 -27.17 -17.97 -19.62
C THR A 546 -28.43 -17.48 -20.35
N SER A 547 -28.42 -17.37 -21.68
CA SER A 547 -29.59 -17.04 -22.49
C SER A 547 -30.66 -18.13 -22.43
N PHE A 548 -30.27 -19.41 -22.47
CA PHE A 548 -31.20 -20.54 -22.31
C PHE A 548 -31.88 -20.52 -20.93
N TYR A 549 -31.09 -20.29 -19.88
CA TYR A 549 -31.60 -20.16 -18.53
C TYR A 549 -32.64 -19.04 -18.39
N PHE A 550 -32.41 -17.89 -19.04
CA PHE A 550 -33.38 -16.80 -19.04
C PHE A 550 -34.65 -17.12 -19.82
N ALA A 551 -34.54 -17.84 -20.94
CA ALA A 551 -35.70 -18.33 -21.67
C ALA A 551 -36.58 -19.25 -20.81
N LEU A 552 -35.96 -20.08 -19.95
CA LEU A 552 -36.68 -20.92 -18.99
C LEU A 552 -37.41 -20.11 -17.91
N ILE A 553 -36.76 -19.09 -17.32
CA ILE A 553 -37.38 -18.22 -16.31
C ILE A 553 -38.62 -17.49 -16.85
N LEU A 554 -38.53 -17.01 -18.09
CA LEU A 554 -39.60 -16.28 -18.74
C LEU A 554 -40.76 -17.17 -19.22
N ARG A 555 -40.63 -18.51 -19.09
CA ARG A 555 -41.61 -19.53 -19.55
C ARG A 555 -41.97 -19.36 -21.02
N LEU A 556 -40.98 -19.51 -21.89
CA LEU A 556 -41.17 -19.46 -23.34
C LEU A 556 -42.17 -20.52 -23.82
N GLU A 557 -43.30 -20.10 -24.37
CA GLU A 557 -44.26 -20.97 -25.05
C GLU A 557 -43.95 -21.09 -26.54
N LEU A 558 -44.40 -22.18 -27.18
CA LEU A 558 -44.16 -22.43 -28.61
C LEU A 558 -44.77 -21.35 -29.51
N ALA A 559 -45.85 -20.69 -29.06
CA ALA A 559 -46.53 -19.61 -29.79
C ALA A 559 -45.67 -18.33 -29.91
N ASP A 560 -44.83 -18.05 -28.90
CA ASP A 560 -44.06 -16.80 -28.83
C ASP A 560 -42.66 -16.91 -29.44
N VAL A 561 -42.28 -18.08 -29.96
CA VAL A 561 -40.92 -18.35 -30.47
C VAL A 561 -40.44 -17.29 -31.45
N LEU A 562 -41.32 -16.84 -32.36
CA LEU A 562 -40.97 -15.82 -33.35
C LEU A 562 -40.67 -14.47 -32.69
N LEU A 563 -41.42 -14.08 -31.67
CA LEU A 563 -41.21 -12.83 -30.91
C LEU A 563 -39.88 -12.88 -30.14
N TYR A 564 -39.55 -14.02 -29.54
CA TYR A 564 -38.29 -14.19 -28.81
C TYR A 564 -37.07 -14.29 -29.74
N LEU A 565 -37.22 -14.89 -30.93
CA LEU A 565 -36.18 -14.85 -31.97
C LEU A 565 -35.94 -13.42 -32.47
N ALA A 566 -37.02 -12.66 -32.73
CA ALA A 566 -36.91 -11.25 -33.08
C ALA A 566 -36.22 -10.44 -31.96
N ALA A 567 -36.60 -10.69 -30.70
CA ALA A 567 -35.97 -10.07 -29.54
C ALA A 567 -34.47 -10.39 -29.42
N ALA A 568 -34.07 -11.64 -29.68
CA ALA A 568 -32.66 -12.03 -29.69
C ALA A 568 -31.87 -11.29 -30.77
N VAL A 569 -32.41 -11.19 -31.99
CA VAL A 569 -31.78 -10.47 -33.11
C VAL A 569 -31.64 -8.99 -32.80
N VAL A 570 -32.70 -8.34 -32.30
CA VAL A 570 -32.67 -6.91 -31.92
C VAL A 570 -31.69 -6.67 -30.77
N GLY A 571 -31.66 -7.56 -29.77
CA GLY A 571 -30.71 -7.49 -28.65
C GLY A 571 -29.25 -7.57 -29.12
N VAL A 572 -28.92 -8.52 -30.00
CA VAL A 572 -27.57 -8.63 -30.58
C VAL A 572 -27.25 -7.45 -31.50
N ALA A 573 -28.21 -6.95 -32.27
CA ALA A 573 -28.02 -5.79 -33.14
C ALA A 573 -27.66 -4.52 -32.35
N TRP A 574 -28.38 -4.23 -31.26
CA TRP A 574 -28.05 -3.11 -30.37
C TRP A 574 -26.71 -3.31 -29.67
N ALA A 575 -26.42 -4.53 -29.19
CA ALA A 575 -25.12 -4.85 -28.62
C ALA A 575 -23.97 -4.60 -29.63
N TYR A 576 -24.14 -5.00 -30.88
CA TYR A 576 -23.20 -4.77 -31.97
C TYR A 576 -23.03 -3.28 -32.27
N LEU A 577 -24.14 -2.55 -32.46
CA LEU A 577 -24.14 -1.12 -32.78
C LEU A 577 -23.45 -0.31 -31.67
N LEU A 578 -23.77 -0.55 -30.40
CA LEU A 578 -23.19 0.22 -29.31
C LEU A 578 -21.73 -0.14 -29.04
N THR A 579 -21.33 -1.40 -29.24
CA THR A 579 -19.95 -1.86 -29.03
C THR A 579 -19.01 -1.38 -30.13
N PHE A 580 -19.45 -1.35 -31.39
CA PHE A 580 -18.58 -1.08 -32.53
C PHE A 580 -18.79 0.27 -33.23
N VAL A 581 -19.96 0.90 -33.08
CA VAL A 581 -20.31 2.15 -33.79
C VAL A 581 -20.45 3.33 -32.82
N VAL A 582 -21.30 3.24 -31.81
CA VAL A 582 -21.62 4.40 -30.93
C VAL A 582 -20.53 4.64 -29.88
N VAL A 583 -20.11 3.58 -29.18
CA VAL A 583 -19.08 3.67 -28.15
C VAL A 583 -17.95 2.71 -28.53
N PRO A 584 -17.17 2.96 -29.61
CA PRO A 584 -16.14 2.02 -30.06
C PRO A 584 -15.02 1.86 -29.01
N GLU A 585 -14.39 0.69 -28.99
CA GLU A 585 -13.18 0.49 -28.19
C GLU A 585 -12.02 1.30 -28.77
N ARG A 586 -11.37 2.09 -27.92
CA ARG A 586 -10.18 2.87 -28.26
C ARG A 586 -9.00 2.32 -27.45
N PRO A 587 -8.39 1.19 -27.88
CA PRO A 587 -7.35 0.48 -27.13
C PRO A 587 -6.15 1.39 -26.82
N ARG A 588 -5.68 2.17 -27.80
CA ARG A 588 -4.63 3.19 -27.61
C ARG A 588 -4.93 4.18 -26.48
N ARG A 589 -6.18 4.67 -26.39
CA ARG A 589 -6.59 5.57 -25.30
C ARG A 589 -6.67 4.85 -23.96
N VAL A 590 -7.05 3.57 -23.93
CA VAL A 590 -7.04 2.77 -22.68
C VAL A 590 -5.63 2.60 -22.17
N LEU A 591 -4.66 2.35 -23.06
CA LEU A 591 -3.25 2.24 -22.73
C LEU A 591 -2.69 3.56 -22.22
N HIS A 592 -2.91 4.67 -22.95
CA HIS A 592 -2.49 6.01 -22.51
C HIS A 592 -3.07 6.39 -21.14
N ASP A 593 -4.41 6.36 -20.99
CA ASP A 593 -5.09 6.70 -19.74
C ASP A 593 -4.70 5.74 -18.59
N GLY A 594 -4.39 4.48 -18.93
CA GLY A 594 -3.95 3.47 -17.98
C GLY A 594 -2.52 3.68 -17.50
N GLY A 595 -1.60 4.03 -18.41
CA GLY A 595 -0.22 4.41 -18.11
C GLY A 595 -0.15 5.66 -17.24
N GLU A 596 -0.95 6.68 -17.57
CA GLU A 596 -1.08 7.90 -16.75
C GLU A 596 -1.62 7.58 -15.34
N ALA A 597 -2.62 6.70 -15.23
CA ALA A 597 -3.16 6.28 -13.94
C ALA A 597 -2.14 5.47 -13.12
N LEU A 598 -1.34 4.60 -13.75
CA LEU A 598 -0.28 3.85 -13.09
C LEU A 598 0.82 4.79 -12.57
N ALA A 599 1.29 5.73 -13.40
CA ALA A 599 2.29 6.71 -13.00
C ALA A 599 1.84 7.55 -11.79
N ARG A 600 0.56 7.94 -11.75
CA ARG A 600 -0.04 8.62 -10.60
C ARG A 600 -0.15 7.75 -9.34
N HIS A 601 -0.45 6.47 -9.50
CA HIS A 601 -0.46 5.52 -8.38
C HIS A 601 0.93 5.30 -7.79
N LEU A 602 1.99 5.22 -8.62
CA LEU A 602 3.37 5.11 -8.13
C LEU A 602 3.74 6.28 -7.20
N ALA A 603 3.39 7.51 -7.59
CA ALA A 603 3.59 8.69 -6.77
C ALA A 603 2.75 8.66 -5.47
N THR A 604 1.53 8.14 -5.52
CA THR A 604 0.63 8.06 -4.34
C THR A 604 1.07 6.97 -3.36
N ALA A 605 1.48 5.79 -3.86
CA ALA A 605 1.97 4.67 -3.04
C ALA A 605 3.23 5.04 -2.25
N THR A 606 4.08 5.89 -2.83
CA THR A 606 5.29 6.40 -2.17
C THR A 606 4.95 7.25 -0.93
N GLU A 607 3.80 7.95 -0.90
CA GLU A 607 3.38 8.79 0.25
C GLU A 607 3.30 7.98 1.55
N THR A 608 2.67 6.80 1.47
CA THR A 608 2.52 5.89 2.61
C THR A 608 3.88 5.39 3.11
N LEU A 609 4.85 5.21 2.21
CA LEU A 609 6.22 4.79 2.57
C LEU A 609 7.02 5.91 3.23
N VAL A 610 6.85 7.17 2.78
CA VAL A 610 7.47 8.31 3.46
C VAL A 610 7.00 8.40 4.92
N ASP A 611 5.70 8.22 5.15
CA ASP A 611 5.14 8.16 6.51
C ASP A 611 5.73 6.98 7.30
N ALA A 612 5.76 5.78 6.72
CA ALA A 612 6.30 4.61 7.40
C ALA A 612 7.76 4.82 7.87
N VAL A 613 8.61 5.33 6.97
CA VAL A 613 10.04 5.56 7.22
C VAL A 613 10.25 6.71 8.21
N SER A 614 9.60 7.87 8.02
CA SER A 614 9.76 9.02 8.90
C SER A 614 9.35 8.69 10.35
N TRP A 615 8.34 7.85 10.54
CA TRP A 615 7.88 7.43 11.87
C TRP A 615 8.68 6.25 12.45
N ALA A 616 9.48 5.56 11.63
CA ALA A 616 9.96 4.19 11.87
C ALA A 616 8.89 3.26 12.46
N ARG A 617 7.79 3.12 11.71
CA ARG A 617 6.64 2.35 12.18
C ARG A 617 6.02 1.53 11.06
N TRP A 618 5.93 0.23 11.28
CA TRP A 618 5.26 -0.71 10.39
C TRP A 618 4.01 -1.32 11.02
N ASP A 619 3.06 -0.45 11.33
CA ASP A 619 1.84 -0.77 12.06
C ASP A 619 0.77 -1.50 11.23
N PRO A 620 -0.25 -2.14 11.84
CA PRO A 620 -1.35 -2.77 11.09
C PRO A 620 -2.05 -1.81 10.12
N ASP A 621 -2.18 -0.53 10.48
CA ASP A 621 -2.80 0.50 9.63
C ASP A 621 -1.91 0.89 8.44
N ILE A 622 -0.61 1.11 8.67
CA ILE A 622 0.37 1.37 7.59
C ILE A 622 0.43 0.16 6.67
N ARG A 623 0.56 -1.04 7.23
CA ARG A 623 0.58 -2.31 6.48
C ARG A 623 -0.67 -2.46 5.62
N ARG A 624 -1.87 -2.21 6.15
CA ARG A 624 -3.13 -2.26 5.37
C ARG A 624 -3.14 -1.25 4.23
N ARG A 625 -2.62 -0.03 4.44
CA ARG A 625 -2.51 1.00 3.39
C ARG A 625 -1.52 0.61 2.31
N VAL A 626 -0.29 0.23 2.69
CA VAL A 626 0.75 -0.25 1.76
C VAL A 626 0.25 -1.46 0.97
N GLU A 627 -0.41 -2.43 1.61
CA GLU A 627 -1.00 -3.57 0.90
C GLU A 627 -2.13 -3.16 -0.05
N ALA A 628 -2.94 -2.16 0.31
CA ALA A 628 -3.99 -1.65 -0.58
C ALA A 628 -3.38 -0.95 -1.80
N ASP A 629 -2.39 -0.07 -1.58
CA ASP A 629 -1.67 0.66 -2.63
C ASP A 629 -0.93 -0.30 -3.57
N THR A 630 -0.24 -1.31 -3.01
CA THR A 630 0.46 -2.35 -3.79
C THR A 630 -0.54 -3.18 -4.60
N ARG A 631 -1.67 -3.59 -4.02
CA ARG A 631 -2.72 -4.33 -4.75
C ARG A 631 -3.33 -3.49 -5.87
N GLU A 632 -3.47 -2.18 -5.69
CA GLU A 632 -3.99 -1.28 -6.72
C GLU A 632 -2.99 -1.10 -7.87
N LEU A 633 -1.70 -0.92 -7.55
CA LEU A 633 -0.61 -0.88 -8.52
C LEU A 633 -0.54 -2.16 -9.35
N GLN A 634 -0.53 -3.34 -8.70
CA GLN A 634 -0.51 -4.65 -9.36
C GLN A 634 -1.74 -4.86 -10.26
N ARG A 635 -2.93 -4.39 -9.85
CA ARG A 635 -4.14 -4.46 -10.69
C ARG A 635 -4.03 -3.54 -11.92
N GLY A 636 -3.47 -2.35 -11.76
CA GLY A 636 -3.21 -1.41 -12.86
C GLY A 636 -2.22 -1.99 -13.85
N ALA A 637 -1.12 -2.56 -13.35
CA ALA A 637 -0.13 -3.25 -14.17
C ALA A 637 -0.70 -4.48 -14.87
N ALA A 638 -1.46 -5.34 -14.17
CA ALA A 638 -2.11 -6.49 -14.79
C ALA A 638 -3.12 -6.10 -15.88
N LEU A 639 -3.86 -4.99 -15.69
CA LEU A 639 -4.77 -4.47 -16.70
C LEU A 639 -4.01 -4.04 -17.96
N LEU A 640 -2.93 -3.26 -17.80
CA LEU A 640 -2.08 -2.81 -18.91
C LEU A 640 -1.40 -3.99 -19.61
N GLY A 641 -0.77 -4.89 -18.85
CA GLY A 641 -0.15 -6.11 -19.37
C GLY A 641 -1.13 -6.96 -20.18
N GLY A 642 -2.36 -7.14 -19.69
CA GLY A 642 -3.40 -7.85 -20.42
C GLY A 642 -3.90 -7.14 -21.69
N GLN A 643 -3.81 -5.81 -21.77
CA GLN A 643 -4.06 -5.09 -23.03
C GLN A 643 -2.90 -5.28 -24.02
N LEU A 644 -1.66 -5.35 -23.54
CA LEU A 644 -0.45 -5.49 -24.35
C LEU A 644 -0.24 -6.92 -24.91
N THR A 645 -0.91 -7.94 -24.35
CA THR A 645 -0.91 -9.31 -24.90
C THR A 645 -1.79 -9.48 -26.16
N GLY A 646 -2.56 -8.46 -26.55
CA GLY A 646 -3.38 -8.50 -27.76
C GLY A 646 -2.54 -8.44 -29.04
N SER A 647 -3.03 -9.02 -30.15
CA SER A 647 -2.37 -8.91 -31.45
C SER A 647 -2.20 -7.44 -31.89
N ALA A 648 -1.20 -7.13 -32.72
CA ALA A 648 -0.94 -5.78 -33.24
C ALA A 648 -2.19 -5.12 -33.85
N ALA A 649 -3.05 -5.92 -34.50
CA ALA A 649 -4.31 -5.47 -35.09
C ALA A 649 -5.41 -5.13 -34.07
N ALA A 650 -5.27 -5.52 -32.79
CA ALA A 650 -6.15 -5.11 -31.70
C ALA A 650 -5.62 -3.93 -30.88
N THR A 651 -4.32 -3.83 -30.67
CA THR A 651 -3.72 -2.77 -29.85
C THR A 651 -3.45 -1.50 -30.66
N GLY A 652 -3.19 -1.67 -31.96
CA GLY A 652 -2.66 -0.60 -32.81
C GLY A 652 -1.22 -0.23 -32.43
N ILE A 653 -0.50 -1.14 -31.78
CA ILE A 653 0.91 -0.99 -31.38
C ILE A 653 1.69 -2.15 -31.98
N ASP A 654 2.90 -1.88 -32.42
CA ASP A 654 3.86 -2.86 -32.91
C ASP A 654 4.16 -3.93 -31.83
N PRO A 655 4.16 -5.25 -32.16
CA PRO A 655 4.45 -6.30 -31.19
C PRO A 655 5.77 -6.13 -30.42
N ALA A 656 6.81 -5.59 -31.06
CA ALA A 656 8.10 -5.34 -30.41
C ALA A 656 7.98 -4.28 -29.30
N TRP A 657 7.33 -3.15 -29.60
CA TRP A 657 7.00 -2.13 -28.61
C TRP A 657 6.07 -2.65 -27.51
N ALA A 658 5.11 -3.53 -27.84
CA ALA A 658 4.22 -4.14 -26.86
C ALA A 658 4.95 -5.14 -25.92
N ALA A 659 5.97 -5.84 -26.41
CA ALA A 659 6.85 -6.67 -25.59
C ALA A 659 7.73 -5.80 -24.67
N GLU A 660 8.36 -4.76 -25.20
CA GLU A 660 9.17 -3.83 -24.44
C GLU A 660 8.38 -3.14 -23.32
N LEU A 661 7.15 -2.69 -23.61
CA LEU A 661 6.27 -2.12 -22.59
C LEU A 661 5.91 -3.10 -21.49
N ARG A 662 5.64 -4.37 -21.83
CA ARG A 662 5.37 -5.42 -20.82
C ARG A 662 6.58 -5.63 -19.92
N LEU A 663 7.77 -5.66 -20.50
CA LEU A 663 9.01 -5.74 -19.77
C LEU A 663 9.15 -4.54 -18.81
N ARG A 664 9.12 -3.30 -19.31
CA ARG A 664 9.28 -2.10 -18.45
C ARG A 664 8.20 -1.97 -17.38
N LEU A 665 6.98 -2.41 -17.68
CA LEU A 665 5.88 -2.44 -16.74
C LEU A 665 6.16 -3.38 -15.58
N PHE A 666 6.66 -4.59 -15.86
CA PHE A 666 7.06 -5.55 -14.84
C PHE A 666 8.23 -5.02 -14.00
N ASP A 667 9.24 -4.39 -14.60
CA ASP A 667 10.33 -3.78 -13.83
C ASP A 667 9.85 -2.75 -12.84
N THR A 668 8.90 -1.92 -13.26
CA THR A 668 8.37 -0.85 -12.42
C THR A 668 7.52 -1.43 -11.28
N GLU A 669 6.71 -2.45 -11.55
CA GLU A 669 5.96 -3.20 -10.53
C GLU A 669 6.91 -3.80 -9.49
N LEU A 670 8.03 -4.32 -9.96
CA LEU A 670 9.00 -5.03 -9.16
C LEU A 670 9.89 -4.10 -8.32
N ALA A 671 10.39 -3.01 -8.91
CA ALA A 671 11.10 -1.96 -8.20
C ALA A 671 10.23 -1.33 -7.10
N ALA A 672 8.91 -1.22 -7.33
CA ALA A 672 7.97 -0.76 -6.31
C ALA A 672 7.86 -1.75 -5.14
N VAL A 673 7.83 -3.07 -5.40
CA VAL A 673 7.84 -4.10 -4.35
C VAL A 673 9.16 -4.09 -3.57
N ASN A 674 10.30 -3.94 -4.25
CA ASN A 674 11.60 -3.79 -3.60
C ASN A 674 11.65 -2.57 -2.69
N LEU A 675 11.11 -1.44 -3.15
CA LEU A 675 11.03 -0.21 -2.35
C LEU A 675 10.21 -0.42 -1.08
N VAL A 676 9.06 -1.10 -1.18
CA VAL A 676 8.22 -1.45 -0.02
C VAL A 676 8.98 -2.34 0.97
N THR A 677 9.72 -3.33 0.46
CA THR A 677 10.53 -4.25 1.29
C THR A 677 11.66 -3.49 1.99
N ALA A 678 12.41 -2.67 1.26
CA ALA A 678 13.51 -1.86 1.81
C ALA A 678 12.99 -0.84 2.84
N ALA A 679 11.83 -0.23 2.59
CA ALA A 679 11.20 0.68 3.55
C ALA A 679 10.84 -0.07 4.84
N ARG A 680 10.23 -1.26 4.73
CA ARG A 680 9.91 -2.09 5.89
C ARG A 680 11.16 -2.45 6.70
N THR A 681 12.22 -2.91 6.05
CA THR A 681 13.47 -3.30 6.74
C THR A 681 14.12 -2.11 7.47
N VAL A 682 14.12 -0.92 6.85
CA VAL A 682 14.62 0.32 7.50
C VAL A 682 13.78 0.66 8.73
N THR A 683 12.45 0.53 8.67
CA THR A 683 11.60 0.86 9.83
C THR A 683 11.81 -0.04 11.03
N THR A 684 12.29 -1.26 10.83
CA THR A 684 12.61 -2.21 11.90
C THR A 684 14.05 -2.08 12.42
N ALA A 685 14.94 -1.44 11.66
CA ALA A 685 16.34 -1.25 12.03
C ALA A 685 16.53 -0.02 12.94
N THR A 686 17.56 -0.07 13.80
CA THR A 686 17.93 1.05 14.68
C THR A 686 18.74 2.10 13.93
N VAL A 687 18.04 2.95 13.18
CA VAL A 687 18.65 4.06 12.41
C VAL A 687 18.56 5.38 13.18
N SER A 688 19.59 6.23 13.06
CA SER A 688 19.59 7.58 13.65
C SER A 688 18.42 8.44 13.13
N LEU A 689 17.97 9.39 13.95
CA LEU A 689 16.82 10.25 13.61
C LEU A 689 17.07 11.09 12.35
N GLU A 690 18.31 11.54 12.16
CA GLU A 690 18.72 12.33 11.00
C GLU A 690 18.73 11.50 9.73
N LEU A 691 19.37 10.32 9.74
CA LEU A 691 19.39 9.44 8.59
C LEU A 691 17.98 9.00 8.20
N ARG A 692 17.10 8.75 9.19
CA ARG A 692 15.67 8.49 8.94
C ARG A 692 14.98 9.67 8.25
N GLY A 693 15.25 10.89 8.70
CA GLY A 693 14.72 12.11 8.09
C GLY A 693 15.19 12.30 6.65
N ARG A 694 16.47 12.01 6.36
CA ARG A 694 17.04 12.05 5.00
C ARG A 694 16.41 10.98 4.09
N LEU A 695 16.31 9.73 4.55
CA LEU A 695 15.64 8.66 3.80
C LEU A 695 14.16 8.99 3.51
N ALA A 696 13.44 9.56 4.48
CA ALA A 696 12.08 10.05 4.27
C ALA A 696 12.02 11.20 3.25
N GLY A 697 13.01 12.10 3.26
CA GLY A 697 13.14 13.15 2.26
C GLY A 697 13.48 12.64 0.87
N ARG A 698 14.34 11.62 0.74
CA ARG A 698 14.61 10.92 -0.52
C ARG A 698 13.35 10.32 -1.12
N LEU A 699 12.53 9.64 -0.32
CA LEU A 699 11.23 9.12 -0.74
C LEU A 699 10.25 10.25 -1.11
N GLN A 700 10.30 11.38 -0.39
CA GLN A 700 9.51 12.56 -0.75
C GLN A 700 9.94 13.14 -2.09
N LEU A 701 11.25 13.22 -2.35
CA LEU A 701 11.82 13.67 -3.63
C LEU A 701 11.44 12.72 -4.77
N LEU A 702 11.45 11.41 -4.52
CA LEU A 702 10.96 10.37 -5.44
C LEU A 702 9.49 10.58 -5.79
N GLN A 703 8.63 10.77 -4.80
CA GLN A 703 7.22 11.05 -5.02
C GLN A 703 7.01 12.25 -5.96
N LEU A 704 7.79 13.31 -5.76
CA LEU A 704 7.67 14.55 -6.53
C LEU A 704 8.11 14.36 -7.99
N HIS A 705 9.21 13.64 -8.20
CA HIS A 705 9.70 13.29 -9.53
C HIS A 705 8.76 12.32 -10.27
N LEU A 706 8.21 11.32 -9.57
CA LEU A 706 7.18 10.43 -10.12
C LEU A 706 5.91 11.20 -10.50
N ALA A 707 5.52 12.20 -9.71
CA ALA A 707 4.37 13.05 -10.03
C ALA A 707 4.63 13.94 -11.27
N GLU A 708 5.86 14.42 -11.46
CA GLU A 708 6.27 15.15 -12.68
C GLU A 708 6.31 14.22 -13.90
N LEU A 709 6.89 13.02 -13.76
CA LEU A 709 6.84 11.98 -14.80
C LEU A 709 5.41 11.65 -15.22
N ALA A 710 4.49 11.53 -14.26
CA ALA A 710 3.07 11.30 -14.51
C ALA A 710 2.36 12.48 -15.20
N ALA A 711 2.91 13.69 -15.09
CA ALA A 711 2.38 14.89 -15.73
C ALA A 711 2.96 15.13 -17.14
N ARG A 712 4.02 14.43 -17.55
CA ARG A 712 4.61 14.53 -18.89
C ARG A 712 3.59 14.02 -19.93
N PRO A 713 3.25 14.83 -20.96
CA PRO A 713 2.31 14.41 -22.00
C PRO A 713 2.91 13.26 -22.82
N VAL A 714 2.05 12.34 -23.28
CA VAL A 714 2.41 11.21 -24.14
C VAL A 714 1.46 11.12 -25.33
N GLY A 715 1.99 11.16 -26.55
CA GLY A 715 1.21 11.15 -27.80
C GLY A 715 1.05 12.52 -28.46
N ASP A 716 0.01 12.66 -29.29
CA ASP A 716 -0.23 13.79 -30.24
C ASP A 716 -0.48 15.18 -29.60
N ASP A 717 -0.45 15.32 -28.27
CA ASP A 717 -0.60 16.64 -27.66
C ASP A 717 0.64 17.46 -28.02
N PRO A 718 0.49 18.65 -28.67
CA PRO A 718 1.64 19.46 -29.04
C PRO A 718 2.43 19.73 -27.76
N PRO A 719 3.76 19.57 -27.77
CA PRO A 719 4.58 19.87 -26.61
C PRO A 719 4.20 21.27 -26.17
N ARG A 720 3.56 21.41 -25.00
CA ARG A 720 3.33 22.73 -24.40
C ARG A 720 4.69 23.41 -24.45
N ALA A 721 4.74 24.54 -25.14
CA ALA A 721 5.94 25.25 -25.58
C ALA A 721 7.21 24.79 -24.85
N ALA A 722 8.16 24.24 -25.60
CA ALA A 722 9.46 23.71 -25.18
C ALA A 722 10.40 24.74 -24.50
N GLY A 723 9.85 25.76 -23.82
CA GLY A 723 10.54 26.81 -23.08
C GLY A 723 10.17 26.91 -21.59
N SER A 724 9.30 26.05 -21.04
CA SER A 724 9.19 25.94 -19.57
C SER A 724 10.30 25.01 -19.07
N ALA A 725 11.32 25.58 -18.42
CA ALA A 725 12.34 24.80 -17.71
C ALA A 725 11.68 23.74 -16.81
N PRO A 726 12.28 22.53 -16.66
CA PRO A 726 11.77 21.52 -15.75
C PRO A 726 11.56 22.14 -14.36
N ALA A 727 10.42 21.82 -13.74
CA ALA A 727 10.04 22.45 -12.47
C ALA A 727 10.88 21.91 -11.29
N LEU A 728 11.57 20.79 -11.49
CA LEU A 728 12.49 20.19 -10.55
C LEU A 728 13.88 20.03 -11.19
N PRO A 729 14.95 20.07 -10.38
CA PRO A 729 16.27 19.66 -10.84
C PRO A 729 16.25 18.18 -11.30
N PRO A 730 17.22 17.76 -12.14
CA PRO A 730 17.36 16.35 -12.50
C PRO A 730 17.43 15.45 -11.27
N TRP A 731 16.92 14.21 -11.39
CA TRP A 731 17.04 13.23 -10.32
C TRP A 731 18.52 13.00 -10.00
N PRO A 732 18.96 13.21 -8.75
CA PRO A 732 20.35 12.98 -8.39
C PRO A 732 20.61 11.47 -8.34
N ASP A 733 21.50 10.97 -9.19
CA ASP A 733 21.93 9.56 -9.25
C ASP A 733 23.23 9.35 -8.47
N ASP A 734 23.29 9.95 -7.28
CA ASP A 734 24.45 9.85 -6.39
C ASP A 734 24.45 8.52 -5.66
N ARG A 735 25.64 7.93 -5.47
CA ARG A 735 25.78 6.74 -4.63
C ARG A 735 25.50 7.10 -3.17
N ALA A 736 24.74 6.24 -2.50
CA ALA A 736 24.58 6.31 -1.06
C ALA A 736 25.96 6.30 -0.39
N PRO A 737 26.22 7.17 0.61
CA PRO A 737 27.47 7.19 1.34
C PRO A 737 27.84 5.81 1.90
N ALA A 738 29.13 5.43 1.80
CA ALA A 738 29.59 4.08 2.16
C ALA A 738 29.45 3.74 3.65
N ASP A 739 29.41 4.76 4.51
CA ASP A 739 29.22 4.68 5.96
C ASP A 739 27.77 4.41 6.37
N TRP A 740 26.81 4.54 5.46
CA TRP A 740 25.42 4.27 5.80
C TRP A 740 25.20 2.77 6.05
N PRO A 741 24.35 2.42 7.04
CA PRO A 741 23.95 1.04 7.26
C PRO A 741 23.49 0.36 5.97
N PRO A 742 23.78 -0.94 5.76
CA PRO A 742 23.36 -1.67 4.55
C PRO A 742 21.87 -1.52 4.25
N VAL A 743 21.04 -1.52 5.30
CA VAL A 743 19.58 -1.37 5.19
C VAL A 743 19.18 0.02 4.68
N ALA A 744 19.90 1.08 5.07
CA ALA A 744 19.67 2.44 4.57
C ALA A 744 20.13 2.60 3.12
N ARG A 745 21.28 2.01 2.76
CA ARG A 745 21.77 1.98 1.37
C ARG A 745 20.81 1.22 0.45
N ALA A 746 20.24 0.11 0.93
CA ALA A 746 19.23 -0.64 0.17
C ALA A 746 17.98 0.19 -0.13
N LEU A 747 17.47 0.99 0.82
CA LEU A 747 16.33 1.88 0.58
C LEU A 747 16.67 2.99 -0.42
N HIS A 748 17.87 3.58 -0.32
CA HIS A 748 18.34 4.56 -1.29
C HIS A 748 18.39 3.98 -2.71
N GLN A 749 19.02 2.81 -2.88
CA GLN A 749 19.13 2.12 -4.16
C GLN A 749 17.76 1.73 -4.73
N ALA A 750 16.84 1.26 -3.89
CA ALA A 750 15.48 0.92 -4.32
C ALA A 750 14.71 2.16 -4.81
N ALA A 751 14.94 3.34 -4.21
CA ALA A 751 14.36 4.60 -4.70
C ALA A 751 14.92 4.98 -6.09
N ASP A 752 16.23 4.82 -6.29
CA ASP A 752 16.90 5.08 -7.58
C ASP A 752 16.43 4.11 -8.67
N GLU A 753 16.27 2.83 -8.32
CA GLU A 753 15.75 1.80 -9.22
C GLU A 753 14.30 2.11 -9.62
N LEU A 754 13.43 2.49 -8.68
CA LEU A 754 12.05 2.83 -9.00
C LEU A 754 11.95 4.05 -9.92
N TYR A 755 12.71 5.12 -9.66
CA TYR A 755 12.72 6.28 -10.54
C TYR A 755 13.16 5.91 -11.97
N ARG A 756 14.29 5.21 -12.11
CA ARG A 756 14.85 4.82 -13.42
C ARG A 756 13.89 3.92 -14.22
N THR A 757 13.31 2.91 -13.58
CA THR A 757 12.34 2.01 -14.24
C THR A 757 11.06 2.74 -14.64
N ALA A 758 10.53 3.64 -13.79
CA ALA A 758 9.36 4.45 -14.10
C ALA A 758 9.63 5.44 -15.27
N GLU A 759 10.81 6.05 -15.33
CA GLU A 759 11.21 6.89 -16.46
C GLU A 759 11.36 6.07 -17.76
N GLN A 760 11.99 4.89 -17.69
CA GLN A 760 12.09 3.97 -18.84
C GLN A 760 10.73 3.50 -19.34
N LEU A 761 9.79 3.22 -18.43
CA LEU A 761 8.41 2.89 -18.79
C LEU A 761 7.71 4.07 -19.47
N ARG A 762 7.87 5.29 -18.94
CA ARG A 762 7.24 6.50 -19.51
C ARG A 762 7.79 6.84 -20.89
N THR A 763 9.09 6.69 -21.09
CA THR A 763 9.76 6.92 -22.39
C THR A 763 9.40 5.85 -23.41
N ALA A 764 9.34 4.58 -23.01
CA ALA A 764 8.85 3.50 -23.87
C ALA A 764 7.38 3.70 -24.24
N GLU A 765 6.52 4.17 -23.32
CA GLU A 765 5.11 4.44 -23.64
C GLU A 765 4.94 5.63 -24.59
N ALA A 766 5.74 6.68 -24.41
CA ALA A 766 5.79 7.81 -25.33
C ALA A 766 6.12 7.36 -26.77
N SER A 767 7.14 6.51 -26.89
CA SER A 767 7.62 5.99 -28.18
C SER A 767 6.64 5.01 -28.81
N ALA A 768 6.05 4.11 -28.02
CA ALA A 768 5.10 3.10 -28.52
C ALA A 768 3.75 3.68 -28.98
N LEU A 769 3.36 4.84 -28.44
CA LEU A 769 2.13 5.54 -28.80
C LEU A 769 2.34 6.58 -29.92
N ASP A 770 3.58 6.90 -30.27
CA ASP A 770 3.93 7.80 -31.36
C ASP A 770 3.71 7.11 -32.72
N PRO A 771 2.80 7.62 -33.59
CA PRO A 771 2.58 7.06 -34.92
C PRO A 771 3.79 7.17 -35.87
N ALA A 772 4.70 8.12 -35.61
CA ALA A 772 5.88 8.38 -36.43
C ALA A 772 7.14 7.69 -35.90
N ALA A 773 7.08 7.05 -34.73
CA ALA A 773 8.22 6.32 -34.20
C ALA A 773 8.60 5.18 -35.15
N PRO A 774 9.89 5.00 -35.46
CA PRO A 774 10.34 3.85 -36.21
C PRO A 774 9.93 2.56 -35.46
N PRO A 775 9.59 1.47 -36.18
CA PRO A 775 9.46 0.16 -35.54
C PRO A 775 10.73 -0.11 -34.75
N LEU A 776 10.60 -0.77 -33.60
CA LEU A 776 11.73 -1.02 -32.71
C LEU A 776 12.66 -2.02 -33.39
N VAL A 777 13.53 -1.52 -34.27
CA VAL A 777 14.63 -2.29 -34.85
C VAL A 777 15.54 -2.59 -33.67
N VAL A 778 15.62 -3.86 -33.29
CA VAL A 778 16.64 -4.35 -32.36
C VAL A 778 17.97 -4.08 -33.04
N ARG A 779 18.54 -2.91 -32.76
CA ARG A 779 19.75 -2.44 -33.40
C ARG A 779 20.90 -3.21 -32.75
N ASP A 780 21.57 -3.99 -33.59
CA ASP A 780 22.73 -4.85 -33.36
C ASP A 780 22.42 -6.26 -32.82
N LEU A 781 22.40 -7.21 -33.77
CA LEU A 781 22.61 -8.68 -33.74
C LEU A 781 21.46 -9.43 -34.42
N ASP A 782 21.65 -9.68 -35.72
CA ASP A 782 20.98 -10.59 -36.67
C ASP A 782 19.48 -10.91 -36.45
N GLU A 783 18.66 -10.48 -37.42
CA GLU A 783 17.31 -10.98 -37.68
C GLU A 783 17.36 -12.49 -38.02
N ILE A 784 17.44 -13.35 -37.01
CA ILE A 784 16.89 -14.69 -37.12
C ILE A 784 15.48 -14.57 -36.55
N PRO A 785 14.40 -14.66 -37.37
CA PRO A 785 13.07 -14.84 -36.82
C PRO A 785 13.15 -16.04 -35.87
N VAL A 786 12.63 -15.88 -34.65
CA VAL A 786 12.54 -17.00 -33.70
C VAL A 786 11.62 -18.04 -34.35
N ASP A 787 12.22 -18.99 -35.05
CA ASP A 787 11.53 -20.14 -35.60
C ASP A 787 11.26 -21.12 -34.45
N ASP A 788 10.20 -21.92 -34.56
CA ASP A 788 9.82 -22.90 -33.55
C ASP A 788 11.01 -23.85 -33.22
N GLY A 789 11.94 -24.04 -34.17
CA GLY A 789 13.18 -24.78 -33.98
C GLY A 789 14.15 -24.17 -32.96
N ALA A 790 14.32 -22.84 -32.91
CA ALA A 790 15.22 -22.18 -31.95
C ALA A 790 14.67 -22.23 -30.52
N LEU A 791 13.34 -22.22 -30.37
CA LEU A 791 12.67 -22.45 -29.08
C LEU A 791 12.79 -23.92 -28.65
N ALA A 792 12.73 -24.87 -29.59
CA ALA A 792 12.94 -26.29 -29.31
C ALA A 792 14.39 -26.59 -28.87
N GLU A 793 15.39 -25.97 -29.50
CA GLU A 793 16.80 -26.08 -29.08
C GLU A 793 17.05 -25.50 -27.67
N LEU A 794 16.30 -24.47 -27.28
CA LEU A 794 16.33 -23.94 -25.91
C LEU A 794 15.71 -24.91 -24.89
N ASP A 795 14.67 -25.65 -25.27
CA ASP A 795 14.04 -26.64 -24.40
C ASP A 795 14.99 -27.83 -24.14
N ASP A 796 15.85 -28.18 -25.09
CA ASP A 796 16.91 -29.20 -24.92
C ASP A 796 17.98 -28.79 -23.89
N LEU A 797 18.10 -27.49 -23.56
CA LEU A 797 19.01 -27.00 -22.51
C LEU A 797 18.46 -27.20 -21.09
N SER A 798 17.16 -27.53 -20.94
CA SER A 798 16.55 -27.71 -19.63
C SER A 798 17.14 -28.93 -18.91
N THR A 799 17.57 -28.72 -17.66
CA THR A 799 18.03 -29.79 -16.77
C THR A 799 16.89 -30.34 -15.91
N THR A 800 15.80 -29.59 -15.84
CA THR A 800 14.55 -29.94 -15.16
C THR A 800 13.57 -30.59 -16.14
N ALA A 801 13.20 -31.85 -15.88
CA ALA A 801 12.20 -32.53 -16.70
C ALA A 801 10.81 -31.92 -16.50
N ALA A 802 10.18 -31.46 -17.58
CA ALA A 802 8.77 -31.10 -17.58
C ALA A 802 7.93 -32.27 -17.01
N PRO A 803 6.94 -32.01 -16.15
CA PRO A 803 6.17 -33.09 -15.54
C PRO A 803 5.50 -33.92 -16.64
N PRO A 804 5.66 -35.26 -16.66
CA PRO A 804 4.97 -36.09 -17.64
C PRO A 804 3.45 -35.92 -17.47
N GLU A 805 2.70 -35.87 -18.57
CA GLU A 805 1.24 -35.90 -18.56
C GLU A 805 0.75 -37.35 -18.72
N PRO A 806 0.62 -38.18 -17.66
CA PRO A 806 0.03 -39.50 -17.81
C PRO A 806 -1.47 -39.36 -18.03
N GLY A 807 -1.96 -39.80 -19.19
CA GLY A 807 -3.28 -40.42 -19.44
C GLY A 807 -4.54 -39.73 -18.88
N ARG A 808 -4.49 -38.45 -18.53
CA ARG A 808 -5.60 -37.75 -17.86
C ARG A 808 -6.51 -37.08 -18.87
N VAL A 809 -7.81 -37.07 -18.54
CA VAL A 809 -8.84 -36.38 -19.33
C VAL A 809 -8.44 -34.90 -19.49
N PRO A 810 -8.41 -34.36 -20.73
CA PRO A 810 -8.04 -32.97 -20.98
C PRO A 810 -8.84 -31.99 -20.11
N PRO A 811 -8.24 -30.89 -19.61
CA PRO A 811 -8.92 -29.95 -18.72
C PRO A 811 -10.31 -29.46 -19.19
N PRO A 812 -10.52 -29.17 -20.50
CA PRO A 812 -11.84 -28.79 -21.01
C PRO A 812 -12.87 -29.93 -20.97
N ALA A 813 -12.43 -31.16 -21.27
CA ALA A 813 -13.29 -32.34 -21.26
C ALA A 813 -13.72 -32.68 -19.82
N ARG A 814 -12.78 -32.57 -18.87
CA ARG A 814 -13.09 -32.66 -17.44
C ARG A 814 -14.14 -31.64 -17.01
N ARG A 815 -13.96 -30.36 -17.38
CA ARG A 815 -14.91 -29.30 -17.05
C ARG A 815 -16.30 -29.54 -17.65
N ALA A 816 -16.38 -30.08 -18.86
CA ALA A 816 -17.66 -30.43 -19.48
C ALA A 816 -18.41 -31.50 -18.67
N VAL A 817 -17.71 -32.57 -18.27
CA VAL A 817 -18.28 -33.64 -17.44
C VAL A 817 -18.69 -33.11 -16.06
N GLN A 818 -17.82 -32.33 -15.40
CA GLN A 818 -18.15 -31.71 -14.12
C GLN A 818 -19.34 -30.75 -14.22
N ALA A 819 -19.44 -29.95 -15.28
CA ALA A 819 -20.59 -29.08 -15.50
C ALA A 819 -21.87 -29.88 -15.68
N ALA A 820 -21.85 -30.96 -16.47
CA ALA A 820 -23.01 -31.83 -16.65
C ALA A 820 -23.48 -32.44 -15.33
N VAL A 821 -22.56 -33.03 -14.55
CA VAL A 821 -22.88 -33.66 -13.26
C VAL A 821 -23.34 -32.62 -12.22
N ALA A 822 -22.67 -31.48 -12.12
CA ALA A 822 -23.04 -30.42 -11.17
C ALA A 822 -24.41 -29.81 -11.51
N THR A 823 -24.70 -29.59 -12.80
CA THR A 823 -26.00 -29.10 -13.25
C THR A 823 -27.10 -30.13 -13.01
N ALA A 824 -26.86 -31.42 -13.28
CA ALA A 824 -27.83 -32.49 -13.03
C ALA A 824 -28.11 -32.67 -11.52
N ALA A 825 -27.06 -32.69 -10.69
CA ALA A 825 -27.20 -32.77 -9.24
C ALA A 825 -27.90 -31.53 -8.67
N GLY A 826 -27.54 -30.34 -9.14
CA GLY A 826 -28.19 -29.09 -8.76
C GLY A 826 -29.68 -29.08 -9.13
N LEU A 827 -30.04 -29.66 -10.27
CA LEU A 827 -31.43 -29.76 -10.70
C LEU A 827 -32.22 -30.73 -9.80
N ALA A 828 -31.69 -31.93 -9.55
CA ALA A 828 -32.34 -32.92 -8.70
C ALA A 828 -32.54 -32.42 -7.26
N ILE A 829 -31.52 -31.74 -6.71
CA ILE A 829 -31.60 -31.13 -5.37
C ILE A 829 -32.60 -29.97 -5.38
N GLY A 830 -32.58 -29.13 -6.43
CA GLY A 830 -33.54 -28.05 -6.61
C GLY A 830 -34.98 -28.54 -6.70
N GLU A 831 -35.25 -29.61 -7.46
CA GLU A 831 -36.57 -30.22 -7.60
C GLU A 831 -37.11 -30.72 -6.26
N ALA A 832 -36.24 -31.31 -5.44
CA ALA A 832 -36.59 -31.79 -4.10
C ALA A 832 -36.95 -30.65 -3.12
N VAL A 833 -36.43 -29.44 -3.34
CA VAL A 833 -36.71 -28.26 -2.51
C VAL A 833 -37.92 -27.48 -3.04
N SER A 834 -37.94 -27.19 -4.34
CA SER A 834 -39.02 -26.47 -5.00
C SER A 834 -39.16 -26.88 -6.46
N SER A 835 -40.25 -27.58 -6.76
CA SER A 835 -40.65 -27.91 -8.14
C SER A 835 -40.92 -26.68 -9.01
N THR A 836 -41.06 -25.49 -8.41
CA THR A 836 -41.33 -24.23 -9.11
C THR A 836 -40.07 -23.42 -9.42
N HIS A 837 -38.97 -23.63 -8.69
CA HIS A 837 -37.78 -22.76 -8.73
C HIS A 837 -36.44 -23.49 -8.92
N GLN A 838 -36.45 -24.82 -9.05
CA GLN A 838 -35.29 -25.72 -9.21
C GLN A 838 -34.11 -25.21 -10.07
N TYR A 839 -34.37 -24.34 -11.04
CA TYR A 839 -33.38 -23.76 -11.93
C TYR A 839 -32.32 -22.90 -11.20
N TRP A 840 -32.62 -22.20 -10.08
CA TRP A 840 -31.60 -21.36 -9.42
C TRP A 840 -30.41 -22.17 -8.90
N ALA A 841 -30.66 -23.39 -8.41
CA ALA A 841 -29.62 -24.31 -7.99
C ALA A 841 -28.71 -24.69 -9.17
N THR A 842 -29.27 -24.92 -10.36
CA THR A 842 -28.49 -25.25 -11.56
C THR A 842 -27.60 -24.11 -12.05
N LEU A 843 -28.12 -22.87 -12.06
CA LEU A 843 -27.34 -21.68 -12.43
C LEU A 843 -26.19 -21.46 -11.45
N ALA A 844 -26.46 -21.67 -10.15
CA ALA A 844 -25.43 -21.60 -9.12
C ALA A 844 -24.37 -22.67 -9.32
N ALA A 845 -24.77 -23.92 -9.55
CA ALA A 845 -23.84 -25.02 -9.77
C ALA A 845 -22.92 -24.76 -10.98
N TYR A 846 -23.49 -24.31 -12.11
CA TYR A 846 -22.72 -24.00 -13.32
C TYR A 846 -21.75 -22.83 -13.13
N GLN A 847 -22.19 -21.72 -12.51
CA GLN A 847 -21.37 -20.51 -12.39
C GLN A 847 -20.32 -20.58 -11.28
N VAL A 848 -20.52 -21.44 -10.27
CA VAL A 848 -19.56 -21.66 -9.16
C VAL A 848 -18.41 -22.57 -9.58
N LEU A 849 -18.64 -23.48 -10.52
CA LEU A 849 -17.64 -24.46 -10.96
C LEU A 849 -16.34 -23.78 -11.42
N GLY A 850 -15.24 -24.10 -10.73
CA GLY A 850 -13.88 -23.61 -11.00
C GLY A 850 -12.99 -24.61 -11.74
N GLY A 851 -11.74 -24.24 -11.99
CA GLY A 851 -10.71 -25.17 -12.45
C GLY A 851 -10.20 -26.11 -11.36
N THR A 852 -10.35 -25.73 -10.10
CA THR A 852 -9.94 -26.49 -8.91
C THR A 852 -11.03 -26.47 -7.84
N GLU A 853 -10.94 -27.39 -6.88
CA GLU A 853 -11.87 -27.44 -5.74
C GLU A 853 -11.87 -26.14 -4.91
N GLY A 854 -10.70 -25.55 -4.65
CA GLY A 854 -10.58 -24.32 -3.87
C GLY A 854 -11.12 -23.10 -4.61
N GLU A 855 -10.92 -23.02 -5.93
CA GLU A 855 -11.54 -21.97 -6.76
C GLU A 855 -13.07 -22.09 -6.74
N THR A 856 -13.58 -23.32 -6.80
CA THR A 856 -15.02 -23.62 -6.71
C THR A 856 -15.58 -23.21 -5.35
N PHE A 857 -14.91 -23.56 -4.25
CA PHE A 857 -15.30 -23.13 -2.90
C PHE A 857 -15.36 -21.61 -2.78
N LEU A 858 -14.30 -20.92 -3.23
CA LEU A 858 -14.22 -19.46 -3.16
C LEU A 858 -15.34 -18.78 -3.97
N LYS A 859 -15.58 -19.23 -5.21
CA LYS A 859 -16.69 -18.75 -6.05
C LYS A 859 -18.04 -19.02 -5.39
N GLY A 860 -18.19 -20.18 -4.74
CA GLY A 860 -19.38 -20.57 -3.98
C GLY A 860 -19.67 -19.59 -2.84
N THR A 861 -18.69 -19.36 -1.96
CA THR A 861 -18.82 -18.41 -0.85
C THR A 861 -19.14 -16.99 -1.34
N GLN A 862 -18.43 -16.51 -2.38
CA GLN A 862 -18.67 -15.19 -2.96
C GLN A 862 -20.08 -15.07 -3.56
N ARG A 863 -20.57 -16.13 -4.21
CA ARG A 863 -21.90 -16.16 -4.79
C ARG A 863 -22.98 -16.17 -3.71
N ILE A 864 -22.84 -17.00 -2.67
CA ILE A 864 -23.79 -17.05 -1.55
C ILE A 864 -23.86 -15.69 -0.88
N ALA A 865 -22.72 -15.10 -0.50
CA ALA A 865 -22.67 -13.79 0.15
C ALA A 865 -23.29 -12.68 -0.73
N GLY A 866 -22.94 -12.64 -2.02
CA GLY A 866 -23.51 -11.68 -2.97
C GLY A 866 -25.02 -11.87 -3.15
N THR A 867 -25.49 -13.11 -3.20
CA THR A 867 -26.92 -13.43 -3.37
C THR A 867 -27.73 -13.06 -2.13
N VAL A 868 -27.27 -13.44 -0.93
CA VAL A 868 -27.95 -13.09 0.33
C VAL A 868 -28.09 -11.58 0.50
N ALA A 869 -26.98 -10.84 0.34
CA ALA A 869 -27.01 -9.38 0.46
C ALA A 869 -27.86 -8.72 -0.64
N GLY A 870 -27.75 -9.19 -1.89
CA GLY A 870 -28.48 -8.64 -3.03
C GLY A 870 -29.98 -8.93 -2.96
N ALA A 871 -30.33 -10.11 -2.48
CA ALA A 871 -31.70 -10.54 -2.22
C ALA A 871 -32.33 -9.68 -1.12
N ALA A 872 -31.66 -9.52 0.03
CA ALA A 872 -32.16 -8.74 1.15
C ALA A 872 -32.40 -7.26 0.79
N VAL A 873 -31.42 -6.60 0.16
CA VAL A 873 -31.54 -5.20 -0.26
C VAL A 873 -32.53 -5.04 -1.41
N GLY A 874 -32.47 -5.91 -2.42
CA GLY A 874 -33.38 -5.85 -3.57
C GLY A 874 -34.85 -6.01 -3.16
N PHE A 875 -35.14 -6.92 -2.24
CA PHE A 875 -36.47 -7.13 -1.68
C PHE A 875 -36.95 -5.93 -0.87
N GLY A 876 -36.11 -5.41 0.03
CA GLY A 876 -36.46 -4.24 0.83
C GLY A 876 -36.81 -3.03 -0.02
N VAL A 877 -36.08 -2.81 -1.12
CA VAL A 877 -36.40 -1.73 -2.06
C VAL A 877 -37.64 -2.05 -2.90
N ALA A 878 -37.78 -3.27 -3.42
CA ALA A 878 -38.93 -3.68 -4.22
C ALA A 878 -40.25 -3.51 -3.44
N LEU A 879 -40.33 -4.05 -2.23
CA LEU A 879 -41.51 -3.92 -1.35
C LEU A 879 -41.83 -2.47 -1.01
N ALA A 880 -40.81 -1.67 -0.66
CA ALA A 880 -41.02 -0.27 -0.30
C ALA A 880 -41.49 0.58 -1.49
N SER A 881 -41.11 0.20 -2.71
CA SER A 881 -41.45 0.93 -3.93
C SER A 881 -42.81 0.58 -4.54
N GLY A 882 -43.46 -0.51 -4.10
CA GLY A 882 -44.78 -0.93 -4.62
C GLY A 882 -44.81 -1.15 -6.13
N ALA A 883 -43.70 -1.57 -6.72
CA ALA A 883 -43.51 -1.71 -8.17
C ALA A 883 -43.66 -0.42 -9.01
N ASP A 884 -43.50 0.77 -8.41
CA ASP A 884 -43.49 2.03 -9.17
C ASP A 884 -42.37 2.03 -10.22
N LEU A 885 -42.76 2.08 -11.50
CA LEU A 885 -41.84 2.10 -12.63
C LEU A 885 -40.87 3.29 -12.59
N ALA A 886 -41.27 4.40 -11.97
CA ALA A 886 -40.39 5.57 -11.78
C ALA A 886 -39.18 5.27 -10.88
N VAL A 887 -39.29 4.28 -9.98
CA VAL A 887 -38.21 3.85 -9.08
C VAL A 887 -37.51 2.61 -9.65
N VAL A 888 -38.27 1.65 -10.17
CA VAL A 888 -37.74 0.36 -10.64
C VAL A 888 -36.84 0.53 -11.87
N VAL A 889 -37.22 1.35 -12.85
CA VAL A 889 -36.46 1.49 -14.11
C VAL A 889 -35.07 2.12 -13.87
N PRO A 890 -34.93 3.26 -13.16
CA PRO A 890 -33.61 3.81 -12.85
C PRO A 890 -32.74 2.87 -12.04
N LEU A 891 -33.33 2.16 -11.07
CA LEU A 891 -32.59 1.25 -10.22
C LEU A 891 -32.15 -0.02 -10.97
N LEU A 892 -32.96 -0.52 -11.92
CA LEU A 892 -32.57 -1.56 -12.85
C LEU A 892 -31.37 -1.11 -13.71
N ALA A 893 -31.39 0.12 -14.22
CA ALA A 893 -30.25 0.68 -14.97
C ALA A 893 -28.99 0.75 -14.10
N VAL A 894 -29.09 1.17 -12.83
CA VAL A 894 -27.98 1.15 -11.86
C VAL A 894 -27.50 -0.26 -11.59
N ALA A 895 -28.39 -1.25 -11.45
CA ALA A 895 -28.03 -2.64 -11.21
C ALA A 895 -27.34 -3.28 -12.42
N VAL A 896 -27.80 -3.00 -13.64
CA VAL A 896 -27.12 -3.42 -14.89
C VAL A 896 -25.76 -2.75 -15.00
N PHE A 897 -25.67 -1.44 -14.72
CA PHE A 897 -24.41 -0.71 -14.71
C PHE A 897 -23.41 -1.32 -13.72
N ALA A 898 -23.81 -1.48 -12.47
CA ALA A 898 -22.91 -1.91 -11.41
C ALA A 898 -22.54 -3.39 -11.53
N SER A 899 -23.47 -4.26 -12.00
CA SER A 899 -23.17 -5.67 -12.22
C SER A 899 -22.08 -5.88 -13.28
N THR A 900 -22.10 -5.09 -14.35
CA THR A 900 -21.10 -5.13 -15.42
C THR A 900 -19.81 -4.41 -15.02
N TYR A 901 -19.89 -3.25 -14.35
CA TYR A 901 -18.73 -2.50 -13.87
C TYR A 901 -17.86 -3.30 -12.90
N TYR A 902 -18.47 -3.99 -11.93
CA TYR A 902 -17.75 -4.77 -10.91
C TYR A 902 -17.38 -6.20 -11.34
N GLN A 903 -17.82 -6.65 -12.53
CA GLN A 903 -17.69 -8.04 -12.98
C GLN A 903 -16.25 -8.57 -12.91
N ARG A 904 -15.26 -7.75 -13.27
CA ARG A 904 -13.82 -8.14 -13.27
C ARG A 904 -13.10 -7.91 -11.94
N VAL A 905 -13.70 -7.17 -11.00
CA VAL A 905 -13.02 -6.69 -9.79
C VAL A 905 -13.52 -7.38 -8.53
N SER A 906 -14.83 -7.53 -8.42
CA SER A 906 -15.47 -8.23 -7.31
C SER A 906 -16.63 -9.06 -7.82
N PRO A 907 -16.41 -10.36 -8.05
CA PRO A 907 -17.48 -11.28 -8.45
C PRO A 907 -18.65 -11.28 -7.46
N ALA A 908 -18.38 -11.12 -6.16
CA ALA A 908 -19.39 -11.02 -5.10
C ALA A 908 -20.27 -9.77 -5.27
N VAL A 909 -19.67 -8.58 -5.47
CA VAL A 909 -20.42 -7.33 -5.68
C VAL A 909 -21.18 -7.37 -7.01
N SER A 910 -20.59 -7.94 -8.06
CA SER A 910 -21.29 -8.15 -9.33
C SER A 910 -22.49 -9.10 -9.18
N THR A 911 -22.39 -10.12 -8.33
CA THR A 911 -23.49 -11.05 -8.02
C THR A 911 -24.58 -10.37 -7.19
N PHE A 912 -24.20 -9.50 -6.25
CA PHE A 912 -25.14 -8.65 -5.50
C PHE A 912 -26.03 -7.84 -6.44
N TRP A 913 -25.43 -7.08 -7.36
CA TRP A 913 -26.19 -6.25 -8.30
C TRP A 913 -27.02 -7.07 -9.30
N ARG A 914 -26.52 -8.23 -9.76
CA ARG A 914 -27.32 -9.14 -10.60
C ARG A 914 -28.51 -9.71 -9.85
N THR A 915 -28.33 -10.10 -8.59
CA THR A 915 -29.42 -10.62 -7.74
C THR A 915 -30.48 -9.56 -7.50
N MET A 916 -30.05 -8.32 -7.26
CA MET A 916 -30.94 -7.18 -7.15
C MET A 916 -31.71 -6.93 -8.45
N MET A 917 -31.03 -6.90 -9.61
CA MET A 917 -31.66 -6.81 -10.94
C MET A 917 -32.75 -7.88 -11.12
N PHE A 918 -32.47 -9.12 -10.73
CA PHE A 918 -33.45 -10.21 -10.78
C PHE A 918 -34.64 -10.01 -9.84
N ALA A 919 -34.42 -9.55 -8.61
CA ALA A 919 -35.49 -9.28 -7.67
C ALA A 919 -36.47 -8.24 -8.24
N MET A 920 -35.93 -7.18 -8.88
CA MET A 920 -36.75 -6.16 -9.53
C MET A 920 -37.52 -6.69 -10.73
N ILE A 921 -36.90 -7.51 -11.58
CA ILE A 921 -37.60 -8.16 -12.70
C ILE A 921 -38.73 -9.06 -12.16
N TYR A 922 -38.51 -9.82 -11.09
CA TYR A 922 -39.53 -10.67 -10.48
C TYR A 922 -40.69 -9.88 -9.89
N GLU A 923 -40.41 -8.74 -9.27
CA GLU A 923 -41.44 -7.81 -8.79
C GLU A 923 -42.29 -7.28 -9.95
N THR A 924 -41.66 -6.85 -11.05
CA THR A 924 -42.40 -6.38 -12.24
C THR A 924 -43.25 -7.48 -12.89
N LEU A 925 -42.88 -8.75 -12.69
CA LEU A 925 -43.65 -9.91 -13.15
C LEU A 925 -44.74 -10.34 -12.16
N GLY A 926 -44.85 -9.69 -10.99
CA GLY A 926 -45.81 -10.06 -9.93
C GLY A 926 -45.51 -11.41 -9.27
N ARG A 927 -44.26 -11.89 -9.34
CA ARG A 927 -43.85 -13.23 -8.86
C ARG A 927 -43.04 -13.18 -7.56
N LEU A 928 -42.79 -12.00 -7.00
CA LEU A 928 -41.98 -11.86 -5.80
C LEU A 928 -42.80 -12.27 -4.57
N THR A 929 -42.34 -13.28 -3.84
CA THR A 929 -42.90 -13.68 -2.54
C THR A 929 -41.76 -13.81 -1.52
N THR A 930 -42.06 -13.67 -0.22
CA THR A 930 -41.09 -13.90 0.86
C THR A 930 -40.51 -15.32 0.78
N LEU A 931 -41.35 -16.31 0.48
CA LEU A 931 -40.94 -17.70 0.28
C LEU A 931 -39.98 -17.85 -0.91
N ALA A 932 -40.22 -17.15 -2.03
CA ALA A 932 -39.33 -17.20 -3.19
C ALA A 932 -37.91 -16.67 -2.86
N LEU A 933 -37.79 -15.77 -1.87
CA LEU A 933 -36.49 -15.26 -1.41
C LEU A 933 -35.72 -16.32 -0.61
N GLU A 934 -36.38 -16.96 0.35
CA GLU A 934 -35.80 -18.03 1.17
C GLU A 934 -35.36 -19.20 0.28
N VAL A 935 -36.22 -19.61 -0.64
CA VAL A 935 -35.93 -20.64 -1.65
C VAL A 935 -34.73 -20.24 -2.51
N ARG A 936 -34.63 -18.97 -2.95
CA ARG A 936 -33.50 -18.51 -3.75
C ARG A 936 -32.16 -18.59 -3.03
N ILE A 937 -32.12 -18.20 -1.75
CA ILE A 937 -30.90 -18.29 -0.93
C ILE A 937 -30.53 -19.77 -0.74
N LEU A 938 -31.51 -20.61 -0.39
CA LEU A 938 -31.33 -22.03 -0.16
C LEU A 938 -30.85 -22.77 -1.42
N GLU A 939 -31.53 -22.61 -2.55
CA GLU A 939 -31.17 -23.23 -3.83
C GLU A 939 -29.80 -22.76 -4.33
N THR A 940 -29.44 -21.49 -4.12
CA THR A 940 -28.10 -21.00 -4.47
C THR A 940 -27.02 -21.67 -3.62
N ALA A 941 -27.27 -21.84 -2.31
CA ALA A 941 -26.35 -22.52 -1.41
C ALA A 941 -26.22 -24.01 -1.76
N LEU A 942 -27.33 -24.68 -2.03
CA LEU A 942 -27.37 -26.08 -2.44
C LEU A 942 -26.69 -26.32 -3.79
N GLY A 943 -26.91 -25.44 -4.78
CA GLY A 943 -26.22 -25.48 -6.06
C GLY A 943 -24.72 -25.27 -5.94
N ALA A 944 -24.29 -24.33 -5.08
CA ALA A 944 -22.87 -24.14 -4.78
C ALA A 944 -22.26 -25.37 -4.08
N ALA A 945 -23.01 -26.02 -3.18
CA ALA A 945 -22.60 -27.27 -2.53
C ALA A 945 -22.50 -28.42 -3.56
N ALA A 946 -23.47 -28.56 -4.46
CA ALA A 946 -23.45 -29.56 -5.53
C ALA A 946 -22.23 -29.39 -6.46
N ALA A 947 -21.89 -28.15 -6.82
CA ALA A 947 -20.68 -27.87 -7.59
C ALA A 947 -19.40 -28.21 -6.83
N LEU A 948 -19.33 -27.91 -5.53
CA LEU A 948 -18.18 -28.23 -4.69
C LEU A 948 -17.98 -29.74 -4.57
N VAL A 949 -19.05 -30.49 -4.29
CA VAL A 949 -19.03 -31.96 -4.23
C VAL A 949 -18.60 -32.54 -5.58
N THR A 950 -19.14 -32.01 -6.67
CA THR A 950 -18.76 -32.45 -8.03
C THR A 950 -17.28 -32.18 -8.30
N ALA A 951 -16.76 -31.01 -7.94
CA ALA A 951 -15.36 -30.66 -8.11
C ALA A 951 -14.41 -31.51 -7.24
N ALA A 952 -14.88 -31.97 -6.08
CA ALA A 952 -14.13 -32.82 -5.14
C ALA A 952 -14.19 -34.33 -5.46
N VAL A 953 -15.23 -34.81 -6.14
CA VAL A 953 -15.46 -36.24 -6.40
C VAL A 953 -15.25 -36.62 -7.87
N VAL A 954 -15.72 -35.79 -8.81
CA VAL A 954 -15.70 -36.11 -10.25
C VAL A 954 -14.42 -35.57 -10.88
N LEU A 955 -13.46 -36.43 -11.19
CA LEU A 955 -12.15 -36.06 -11.76
C LEU A 955 -11.46 -34.94 -10.94
N PRO A 956 -11.19 -35.15 -9.64
CA PRO A 956 -10.81 -34.08 -8.74
C PRO A 956 -9.48 -33.42 -9.10
N MET A 957 -9.43 -32.09 -8.88
CA MET A 957 -8.24 -31.27 -9.07
C MET A 957 -8.04 -30.38 -7.86
N ARG A 958 -7.10 -30.80 -6.99
CA ARG A 958 -6.73 -30.06 -5.79
C ARG A 958 -5.97 -28.79 -6.16
N THR A 959 -6.26 -27.69 -5.46
CA THR A 959 -5.61 -26.40 -5.73
C THR A 959 -4.10 -26.46 -5.53
N ARG A 960 -3.62 -27.20 -4.51
CA ARG A 960 -2.18 -27.39 -4.26
C ARG A 960 -1.49 -28.17 -5.39
N THR A 961 -2.12 -29.20 -5.94
CA THR A 961 -1.58 -29.95 -7.08
C THR A 961 -1.48 -29.11 -8.35
N GLN A 962 -2.47 -28.25 -8.61
CA GLN A 962 -2.39 -27.31 -9.73
C GLN A 962 -1.31 -26.26 -9.50
N LEU A 963 -1.16 -25.76 -8.27
CA LEU A 963 -0.11 -24.81 -7.91
C LEU A 963 1.28 -25.39 -8.10
N ASN A 964 1.54 -26.61 -7.62
CA ASN A 964 2.83 -27.28 -7.82
C ASN A 964 3.16 -27.50 -9.30
N ARG A 965 2.15 -27.79 -10.14
CA ARG A 965 2.35 -27.90 -11.59
C ARG A 965 2.69 -26.57 -12.24
N ASP A 966 1.91 -25.53 -11.95
CA ASP A 966 2.20 -24.18 -12.46
C ASP A 966 3.60 -23.71 -11.97
N ALA A 967 4.03 -24.12 -10.78
CA ALA A 967 5.36 -23.83 -10.22
C ALA A 967 6.47 -24.61 -10.92
N ALA A 968 6.22 -25.89 -11.24
CA ALA A 968 7.17 -26.70 -12.01
C ALA A 968 7.33 -26.17 -13.44
N THR A 969 6.26 -25.70 -14.09
CA THR A 969 6.34 -25.03 -15.39
C THR A 969 7.17 -23.75 -15.29
N LEU A 970 6.90 -22.89 -14.30
CA LEU A 970 7.72 -21.71 -14.06
C LEU A 970 9.20 -22.06 -13.85
N LEU A 971 9.49 -23.10 -13.05
CA LEU A 971 10.85 -23.51 -12.75
C LEU A 971 11.59 -24.01 -14.00
N SER A 972 10.89 -24.74 -14.87
CA SER A 972 11.41 -25.18 -16.17
C SER A 972 11.79 -23.98 -17.05
N ASP A 973 10.91 -22.97 -17.12
CA ASP A 973 11.16 -21.77 -17.91
C ASP A 973 12.31 -20.93 -17.34
N VAL A 974 12.42 -20.85 -16.00
CA VAL A 974 13.55 -20.20 -15.30
C VAL A 974 14.86 -20.93 -15.56
N ASP A 975 14.87 -22.27 -15.50
CA ASP A 975 16.04 -23.12 -15.78
C ASP A 975 16.56 -22.89 -17.20
N VAL A 976 15.67 -22.90 -18.20
CA VAL A 976 16.02 -22.58 -19.60
C VAL A 976 16.63 -21.19 -19.71
N VAL A 977 16.02 -20.16 -19.11
CA VAL A 977 16.51 -18.78 -19.19
C VAL A 977 17.86 -18.62 -18.51
N ILE A 978 18.05 -19.16 -17.30
CA ILE A 978 19.34 -19.09 -16.58
C ILE A 978 20.42 -19.83 -17.37
N THR A 979 20.13 -21.05 -17.83
CA THR A 979 21.11 -21.88 -18.54
C THR A 979 21.52 -21.26 -19.87
N ALA A 980 20.57 -20.73 -20.64
CA ALA A 980 20.83 -19.97 -21.87
C ALA A 980 21.68 -18.71 -21.60
N THR A 981 21.36 -17.97 -20.53
CA THR A 981 22.08 -16.74 -20.16
C THR A 981 23.51 -17.03 -19.70
N LEU A 982 23.71 -18.08 -18.91
CA LEU A 982 25.03 -18.54 -18.47
C LEU A 982 25.88 -19.04 -19.64
N SER A 983 25.29 -19.77 -20.59
CA SER A 983 26.00 -20.22 -21.81
C SER A 983 26.50 -19.02 -22.62
N ARG A 984 25.66 -18.00 -22.76
CA ARG A 984 26.03 -16.75 -23.43
C ARG A 984 27.11 -15.95 -22.70
N LEU A 985 27.04 -15.87 -21.36
CA LEU A 985 28.07 -15.24 -20.53
C LEU A 985 29.41 -15.99 -20.56
N ALA A 986 29.38 -17.31 -20.77
CA ALA A 986 30.55 -18.16 -20.97
C ALA A 986 31.14 -18.06 -22.39
N GLY A 987 30.56 -17.26 -23.28
CA GLY A 987 31.06 -17.00 -24.64
C GLY A 987 30.38 -17.80 -25.76
N ASP A 988 29.35 -18.59 -25.46
CA ASP A 988 28.60 -19.32 -26.48
C ASP A 988 27.58 -18.39 -27.17
N ALA A 989 27.94 -17.91 -28.36
CA ALA A 989 27.10 -17.00 -29.16
C ALA A 989 25.98 -17.69 -29.94
N THR A 990 25.87 -19.03 -29.86
CA THR A 990 24.86 -19.80 -30.63
C THR A 990 23.43 -19.53 -30.16
N VAL A 991 23.22 -19.11 -28.91
CA VAL A 991 21.90 -18.85 -28.34
C VAL A 991 21.43 -17.41 -28.65
N PRO A 992 20.35 -17.22 -29.43
CA PRO A 992 19.86 -15.90 -29.81
C PRO A 992 19.20 -15.19 -28.61
N LEU A 993 19.63 -13.95 -28.35
CA LEU A 993 19.07 -13.09 -27.28
C LEU A 993 17.56 -12.86 -27.41
N PRO A 994 16.97 -12.70 -28.62
CA PRO A 994 15.51 -12.61 -28.77
C PRO A 994 14.75 -13.81 -28.20
N ALA A 995 15.28 -15.03 -28.34
CA ALA A 995 14.63 -16.23 -27.82
C ALA A 995 14.69 -16.30 -26.28
N ILE A 996 15.79 -15.83 -25.67
CA ILE A 996 15.88 -15.66 -24.21
C ILE A 996 14.83 -14.65 -23.72
N ARG A 997 14.64 -13.52 -24.43
CA ARG A 997 13.62 -12.52 -24.10
C ARG A 997 12.20 -13.07 -24.23
N GLU A 998 11.92 -13.87 -25.24
CA GLU A 998 10.62 -14.51 -25.43
C GLU A 998 10.31 -15.50 -24.29
N ARG A 999 11.29 -16.32 -23.90
CA ARG A 999 11.14 -17.24 -22.76
C ARG A 999 11.00 -16.49 -21.43
N LEU A 1000 11.70 -15.36 -21.27
CA LEU A 1000 11.53 -14.48 -20.11
C LEU A 1000 10.11 -13.89 -20.00
N LEU A 1001 9.42 -13.62 -21.12
CA LEU A 1001 8.00 -13.24 -21.11
C LEU A 1001 7.07 -14.39 -20.68
N ALA A 1002 7.46 -15.64 -20.95
CA ALA A 1002 6.75 -16.82 -20.46
C ALA A 1002 6.89 -16.94 -18.93
N VAL A 1003 8.10 -16.77 -18.39
CA VAL A 1003 8.36 -16.66 -16.94
C VAL A 1003 7.45 -15.61 -16.28
N ASP A 1004 7.35 -14.41 -16.87
CA ASP A 1004 6.47 -13.34 -16.37
C ASP A 1004 4.99 -13.76 -16.35
N THR A 1005 4.55 -14.52 -17.36
CA THR A 1005 3.18 -15.01 -17.48
C THR A 1005 2.90 -16.09 -16.43
N ASP A 1006 3.84 -16.98 -16.20
CA ASP A 1006 3.72 -18.11 -15.29
C ASP A 1006 3.76 -17.68 -13.81
N VAL A 1007 4.61 -16.72 -13.45
CA VAL A 1007 4.60 -16.10 -12.11
C VAL A 1007 3.23 -15.48 -11.80
N ARG A 1008 2.63 -14.77 -12.77
CA ARG A 1008 1.29 -14.19 -12.59
C ARG A 1008 0.23 -15.28 -12.47
N ARG A 1009 0.34 -16.34 -13.28
CA ARG A 1009 -0.56 -17.50 -13.23
C ARG A 1009 -0.51 -18.18 -11.86
N LEU A 1010 0.67 -18.38 -11.28
CA LEU A 1010 0.84 -18.90 -9.91
C LEU A 1010 0.05 -18.08 -8.89
N GLY A 1011 0.13 -16.75 -8.96
CA GLY A 1011 -0.63 -15.86 -8.08
C GLY A 1011 -2.15 -16.05 -8.22
N THR A 1012 -2.65 -16.29 -9.44
CA THR A 1012 -4.08 -16.57 -9.67
C THR A 1012 -4.51 -17.95 -9.16
N THR A 1013 -3.67 -18.98 -9.37
CA THR A 1013 -3.92 -20.35 -8.89
C THR A 1013 -3.89 -20.43 -7.36
N ALA A 1014 -3.00 -19.67 -6.71
CA ALA A 1014 -2.88 -19.60 -5.27
C ALA A 1014 -3.99 -18.81 -4.56
N ALA A 1015 -4.81 -18.03 -5.29
CA ALA A 1015 -5.79 -17.12 -4.71
C ALA A 1015 -6.78 -17.75 -3.68
N PRO A 1016 -7.25 -19.01 -3.84
CA PRO A 1016 -8.05 -19.68 -2.82
C PRO A 1016 -7.27 -19.97 -1.52
N LEU A 1017 -5.99 -20.34 -1.63
CA LEU A 1017 -5.14 -20.72 -0.51
C LEU A 1017 -4.68 -19.50 0.31
N ARG A 1018 -4.59 -18.32 -0.32
CA ARG A 1018 -4.23 -17.06 0.37
C ARG A 1018 -5.22 -16.66 1.47
N ARG A 1019 -6.47 -17.12 1.40
CA ARG A 1019 -7.52 -16.88 2.40
C ARG A 1019 -7.61 -17.98 3.47
N ALA A 1020 -6.82 -19.04 3.35
CA ALA A 1020 -6.79 -20.11 4.35
C ALA A 1020 -6.08 -19.64 5.63
N PRO A 1021 -6.54 -20.10 6.82
CA PRO A 1021 -5.81 -19.86 8.06
C PRO A 1021 -4.38 -20.43 7.94
N GLY A 1022 -3.37 -19.65 8.36
CA GLY A 1022 -1.96 -20.00 8.21
C GLY A 1022 -1.26 -19.45 6.96
N SER A 1023 -1.97 -18.75 6.05
CA SER A 1023 -1.37 -18.21 4.81
C SER A 1023 -0.21 -17.21 5.01
N LEU A 1024 -0.15 -16.57 6.19
CA LEU A 1024 0.85 -15.57 6.59
C LEU A 1024 1.92 -16.12 7.55
N GLN A 1025 1.91 -17.43 7.87
CA GLN A 1025 2.94 -18.04 8.72
C GLN A 1025 4.24 -18.22 7.92
N ALA A 1026 5.37 -18.40 8.60
CA ALA A 1026 6.61 -18.87 7.96
C ALA A 1026 6.31 -20.29 7.41
N GLY A 1027 6.40 -20.51 6.08
CA GLY A 1027 5.85 -21.71 5.42
C GLY A 1027 4.51 -21.47 4.69
N GLY A 1028 3.93 -20.27 4.80
CA GLY A 1028 2.64 -19.92 4.22
C GLY A 1028 2.72 -19.63 2.72
N VAL A 1029 1.60 -19.74 2.02
CA VAL A 1029 1.52 -19.53 0.56
C VAL A 1029 1.99 -18.13 0.13
N GLU A 1030 1.91 -17.12 0.98
CA GLU A 1030 2.46 -15.78 0.66
C GLU A 1030 4.00 -15.77 0.65
N GLY A 1031 4.66 -16.56 1.52
CA GLY A 1031 6.12 -16.72 1.54
C GLY A 1031 6.61 -17.38 0.25
N LEU A 1032 6.03 -18.53 -0.09
CA LEU A 1032 6.28 -19.24 -1.34
C LEU A 1032 6.08 -18.37 -2.58
N LEU A 1033 4.96 -17.62 -2.65
CA LEU A 1033 4.73 -16.70 -3.77
C LEU A 1033 5.80 -15.61 -3.84
N THR A 1034 6.17 -15.01 -2.71
CA THR A 1034 7.21 -13.98 -2.63
C THR A 1034 8.57 -14.53 -3.12
N ALA A 1035 8.90 -15.76 -2.75
CA ALA A 1035 10.12 -16.42 -3.20
C ALA A 1035 10.11 -16.70 -4.71
N PHE A 1036 9.01 -17.19 -5.30
CA PHE A 1036 8.90 -17.33 -6.77
C PHE A 1036 8.98 -15.98 -7.50
N TRP A 1037 8.38 -14.92 -6.95
CA TRP A 1037 8.53 -13.56 -7.50
C TRP A 1037 9.99 -13.07 -7.44
N SER A 1038 10.70 -13.38 -6.36
CA SER A 1038 12.12 -13.05 -6.20
C SER A 1038 13.00 -13.86 -7.14
N LEU A 1039 12.68 -15.14 -7.37
CA LEU A 1039 13.38 -15.98 -8.34
C LEU A 1039 13.26 -15.40 -9.76
N ALA A 1040 12.06 -14.99 -10.17
CA ALA A 1040 11.85 -14.31 -11.44
C ALA A 1040 12.56 -12.95 -11.52
N TYR A 1041 12.59 -12.19 -10.41
CA TYR A 1041 13.38 -10.95 -10.29
C TYR A 1041 14.85 -11.20 -10.62
N PHE A 1042 15.50 -12.11 -9.88
CA PHE A 1042 16.94 -12.29 -9.99
C PHE A 1042 17.32 -12.88 -11.34
N THR A 1043 16.50 -13.80 -11.88
CA THR A 1043 16.64 -14.34 -13.23
C THR A 1043 16.66 -13.23 -14.29
N ARG A 1044 15.74 -12.28 -14.19
CA ARG A 1044 15.68 -11.13 -15.11
C ARG A 1044 16.89 -10.20 -14.98
N HIS A 1045 17.31 -9.90 -13.76
CA HIS A 1045 18.50 -9.07 -13.53
C HIS A 1045 19.77 -9.74 -14.06
N LEU A 1046 19.85 -11.07 -14.00
CA LEU A 1046 20.90 -11.85 -14.64
C LEU A 1046 20.89 -11.69 -16.16
N VAL A 1047 19.73 -11.82 -16.82
CA VAL A 1047 19.60 -11.57 -18.28
C VAL A 1047 20.08 -10.16 -18.64
N ARG A 1048 19.69 -9.15 -17.86
CA ARG A 1048 20.12 -7.76 -18.09
C ARG A 1048 21.61 -7.54 -17.92
N ALA A 1049 22.25 -8.24 -16.97
CA ALA A 1049 23.68 -8.20 -16.84
C ALA A 1049 24.34 -8.77 -18.11
N ALA A 1050 23.82 -9.88 -18.64
CA ALA A 1050 24.30 -10.47 -19.88
C ALA A 1050 24.06 -9.59 -21.13
N GLU A 1051 22.98 -8.80 -21.17
CA GLU A 1051 22.72 -7.86 -22.27
C GLU A 1051 23.69 -6.69 -22.33
N ARG A 1052 24.23 -6.25 -21.20
CA ARG A 1052 25.11 -5.09 -21.10
C ARG A 1052 26.57 -5.39 -21.43
N GLY A 1053 26.95 -6.67 -21.46
CA GLY A 1053 28.31 -7.10 -21.77
C GLY A 1053 28.42 -7.59 -23.22
N PRO A 1054 29.30 -7.04 -24.07
CA PRO A 1054 29.61 -7.68 -25.35
C PRO A 1054 30.20 -9.07 -25.12
N ALA A 1055 29.72 -10.07 -25.87
CA ALA A 1055 30.15 -11.47 -25.82
C ALA A 1055 31.66 -11.67 -26.03
N ASP A 1056 32.36 -10.65 -26.51
CA ASP A 1056 33.73 -10.76 -27.00
C ASP A 1056 34.81 -10.59 -25.92
N ARG A 1057 34.48 -10.10 -24.69
CA ARG A 1057 35.50 -9.79 -23.66
C ARG A 1057 35.03 -9.89 -22.18
N ALA A 1058 34.34 -10.95 -21.79
CA ALA A 1058 34.11 -11.26 -20.37
C ALA A 1058 35.27 -12.12 -19.82
N HIS A 1059 36.34 -11.51 -19.31
CA HIS A 1059 37.41 -12.23 -18.60
C HIS A 1059 36.98 -12.50 -17.15
N GLY A 1060 36.08 -13.45 -16.95
CA GLY A 1060 36.06 -14.28 -15.73
C GLY A 1060 36.84 -15.57 -16.01
N THR A 1061 37.34 -16.27 -14.99
CA THR A 1061 37.89 -17.62 -15.27
C THR A 1061 36.74 -18.53 -15.74
N PRO A 1062 36.87 -19.28 -16.86
CA PRO A 1062 35.82 -20.20 -17.33
C PRO A 1062 35.29 -21.14 -16.23
N SER A 1063 36.12 -21.43 -15.23
CA SER A 1063 35.80 -22.21 -14.05
C SER A 1063 34.72 -21.61 -13.13
N ASP A 1064 34.58 -20.28 -13.03
CA ASP A 1064 33.60 -19.66 -12.12
C ASP A 1064 32.18 -19.79 -12.66
N TRP A 1065 32.01 -19.62 -13.97
CA TRP A 1065 30.72 -19.81 -14.64
C TRP A 1065 30.31 -21.28 -14.69
N GLU A 1066 31.25 -22.20 -14.90
CA GLU A 1066 30.98 -23.64 -14.83
C GLU A 1066 30.55 -24.06 -13.41
N ARG A 1067 31.23 -23.55 -12.37
CA ARG A 1067 30.84 -23.80 -10.97
C ARG A 1067 29.46 -23.21 -10.64
N ALA A 1068 29.21 -21.96 -11.02
CA ALA A 1068 27.92 -21.31 -10.84
C ALA A 1068 26.80 -22.05 -11.59
N ARG A 1069 27.05 -22.54 -12.81
CA ARG A 1069 26.09 -23.33 -13.58
C ARG A 1069 25.80 -24.67 -12.92
N ALA A 1070 26.83 -25.38 -12.47
CA ALA A 1070 26.67 -26.68 -11.80
C ALA A 1070 25.84 -26.55 -10.51
N ALA A 1071 26.19 -25.59 -9.65
CA ALA A 1071 25.45 -25.35 -8.40
C ALA A 1071 24.01 -24.90 -8.66
N THR A 1072 23.79 -23.98 -9.62
CA THR A 1072 22.43 -23.53 -9.98
C THR A 1072 21.58 -24.65 -10.52
N SER A 1073 22.11 -25.48 -11.42
CA SER A 1073 21.39 -26.63 -11.98
C SER A 1073 21.07 -27.68 -10.90
N GLN A 1074 21.99 -27.94 -9.98
CA GLN A 1074 21.76 -28.84 -8.84
C GLN A 1074 20.64 -28.33 -7.92
N ASN A 1075 20.64 -27.04 -7.60
CA ASN A 1075 19.61 -26.41 -6.76
C ASN A 1075 18.24 -26.37 -7.45
N LEU A 1076 18.19 -26.09 -8.77
CA LEU A 1076 16.98 -26.18 -9.59
C LEU A 1076 16.44 -27.61 -9.64
N ALA A 1077 17.31 -28.61 -9.82
CA ALA A 1077 16.94 -30.02 -9.82
C ALA A 1077 16.37 -30.45 -8.46
N ALA A 1078 16.99 -30.03 -7.35
CA ALA A 1078 16.49 -30.29 -5.99
C ALA A 1078 15.11 -29.68 -5.75
N LEU A 1079 14.88 -28.43 -6.17
CA LEU A 1079 13.57 -27.79 -6.08
C LEU A 1079 12.52 -28.48 -6.96
N SER A 1080 12.89 -28.88 -8.17
CA SER A 1080 12.00 -29.63 -9.07
C SER A 1080 11.59 -30.99 -8.48
N ALA A 1081 12.51 -31.67 -7.78
CA ALA A 1081 12.24 -32.91 -7.08
C ALA A 1081 11.29 -32.67 -5.89
N ALA A 1082 11.53 -31.63 -5.08
CA ALA A 1082 10.66 -31.27 -3.97
C ALA A 1082 9.24 -30.90 -4.43
N LEU A 1083 9.07 -30.15 -5.53
CA LEU A 1083 7.77 -29.82 -6.12
C LEU A 1083 7.00 -31.05 -6.65
N ALA A 1084 7.75 -32.08 -7.07
CA ALA A 1084 7.21 -33.36 -7.54
C ALA A 1084 6.95 -34.37 -6.40
N ASP A 1085 7.01 -33.95 -5.13
CA ASP A 1085 6.92 -34.80 -3.94
C ASP A 1085 7.97 -35.94 -3.94
N ARG A 1086 9.15 -35.71 -4.54
CA ARG A 1086 10.32 -36.61 -4.49
C ARG A 1086 11.33 -36.10 -3.48
N VAL A 1087 12.15 -36.99 -2.93
CA VAL A 1087 13.26 -36.60 -2.02
C VAL A 1087 14.25 -35.72 -2.81
N PRO A 1088 14.49 -34.47 -2.39
CA PRO A 1088 15.44 -33.61 -3.07
C PRO A 1088 16.86 -34.11 -2.90
N GLY A 1089 17.70 -33.89 -3.91
CA GLY A 1089 19.14 -34.11 -3.81
C GLY A 1089 19.83 -33.09 -2.88
N PRO A 1090 21.16 -33.21 -2.67
CA PRO A 1090 21.92 -32.22 -1.93
C PRO A 1090 21.80 -30.84 -2.59
N VAL A 1091 21.71 -29.79 -1.78
CA VAL A 1091 21.61 -28.39 -2.21
C VAL A 1091 22.91 -27.68 -1.84
N GLU A 1092 23.47 -26.91 -2.76
CA GLU A 1092 24.66 -26.10 -2.50
C GLU A 1092 24.26 -24.80 -1.80
N GLN A 1093 24.69 -24.60 -0.56
CA GLN A 1093 24.32 -23.45 0.28
C GLN A 1093 25.36 -22.32 0.24
N ASP A 1094 26.65 -22.65 0.06
CA ASP A 1094 27.76 -21.71 0.14
C ASP A 1094 28.32 -21.38 -1.26
N LEU A 1095 27.61 -20.53 -1.99
CA LEU A 1095 28.14 -19.87 -3.20
C LEU A 1095 28.69 -18.50 -2.83
N ASP A 1096 29.83 -18.49 -2.15
CA ASP A 1096 30.54 -17.24 -1.84
C ASP A 1096 31.38 -16.79 -3.04
N PHE A 1097 30.91 -15.76 -3.74
CA PHE A 1097 31.67 -15.09 -4.79
C PHE A 1097 32.33 -13.79 -4.30
N ASP A 1098 32.26 -13.46 -3.00
CA ASP A 1098 32.95 -12.30 -2.42
C ASP A 1098 34.46 -12.58 -2.36
N GLY A 1099 35.17 -12.19 -3.42
CA GLY A 1099 36.62 -12.34 -3.42
C GLY A 1099 37.39 -11.58 -4.49
N GLN A 1100 36.85 -11.31 -5.67
CA GLN A 1100 37.64 -10.75 -6.76
C GLN A 1100 36.87 -9.68 -7.56
N ASP A 1101 37.51 -8.53 -7.73
CA ASP A 1101 37.22 -7.46 -8.70
C ASP A 1101 36.17 -6.38 -8.38
N GLU A 1102 36.31 -5.70 -7.23
CA GLU A 1102 35.85 -4.30 -7.11
C GLU A 1102 36.93 -3.25 -7.47
N ARG A 1103 38.14 -3.69 -7.83
CA ARG A 1103 39.22 -2.77 -8.23
C ARG A 1103 39.50 -2.84 -9.74
N GLU A 1104 39.13 -1.73 -10.38
CA GLU A 1104 39.63 -1.20 -11.65
C GLU A 1104 39.02 -1.77 -12.96
N THR A 1105 38.51 -0.81 -13.76
CA THR A 1105 37.81 -0.91 -15.05
C THR A 1105 36.30 -1.16 -15.01
N GLY A 1106 35.56 -0.51 -15.93
CA GLY A 1106 34.10 -0.65 -16.06
C GLY A 1106 33.62 -2.06 -16.44
N HIS A 1107 34.54 -2.98 -16.78
CA HIS A 1107 34.26 -4.32 -17.30
C HIS A 1107 34.04 -5.36 -16.18
N GLY A 1108 34.72 -5.26 -15.02
CA GLY A 1108 34.51 -6.15 -13.87
C GLY A 1108 33.15 -6.01 -13.18
N ARG A 1109 32.46 -4.87 -13.39
CA ARG A 1109 31.16 -4.60 -12.76
C ARG A 1109 30.03 -5.48 -13.29
N VAL A 1110 30.02 -5.77 -14.59
CA VAL A 1110 28.97 -6.59 -15.21
C VAL A 1110 29.10 -8.05 -14.74
N HIS A 1111 30.33 -8.52 -14.59
CA HIS A 1111 30.66 -9.84 -14.07
C HIS A 1111 30.23 -9.98 -12.60
N GLY A 1112 30.65 -9.05 -11.73
CA GLY A 1112 30.26 -9.05 -10.31
C GLY A 1112 28.76 -8.87 -10.09
N ASP A 1113 28.08 -8.06 -10.92
CA ASP A 1113 26.62 -7.92 -10.85
C ASP A 1113 25.90 -9.24 -11.19
N ALA A 1114 26.34 -9.95 -12.23
CA ALA A 1114 25.76 -11.22 -12.65
C ALA A 1114 25.98 -12.33 -11.60
N LEU A 1115 27.19 -12.44 -11.03
CA LEU A 1115 27.50 -13.38 -9.96
C LEU A 1115 26.65 -13.13 -8.70
N ARG A 1116 26.47 -11.86 -8.30
CA ARG A 1116 25.57 -11.49 -7.20
C ARG A 1116 24.11 -11.85 -7.46
N GLN A 1117 23.62 -11.74 -8.70
CA GLN A 1117 22.27 -12.21 -9.02
C GLN A 1117 22.16 -13.73 -8.90
N LEU A 1118 23.18 -14.47 -9.35
CA LEU A 1118 23.22 -15.94 -9.26
C LEU A 1118 23.28 -16.43 -7.82
N GLU A 1119 24.04 -15.78 -6.96
CA GLU A 1119 24.06 -16.04 -5.52
C GLU A 1119 22.65 -15.90 -4.93
N ARG A 1120 21.96 -14.79 -5.24
CA ARG A 1120 20.59 -14.55 -4.77
C ARG A 1120 19.57 -15.54 -5.35
N ILE A 1121 19.73 -15.96 -6.61
CA ILE A 1121 18.94 -17.04 -7.21
C ILE A 1121 19.11 -18.31 -6.38
N ASN A 1122 20.36 -18.73 -6.14
CA ASN A 1122 20.66 -19.96 -5.43
C ASN A 1122 20.16 -19.94 -3.98
N LEU A 1123 20.36 -18.83 -3.26
CA LEU A 1123 19.83 -18.64 -1.91
C LEU A 1123 18.29 -18.73 -1.90
N THR A 1124 17.61 -18.16 -2.91
CA THR A 1124 16.16 -18.26 -3.03
C THR A 1124 15.71 -19.70 -3.32
N LEU A 1125 16.45 -20.45 -4.15
CA LEU A 1125 16.18 -21.85 -4.43
C LEU A 1125 16.35 -22.72 -3.17
N VAL A 1126 17.42 -22.51 -2.40
CA VAL A 1126 17.67 -23.21 -1.13
C VAL A 1126 16.53 -22.97 -0.14
N LEU A 1127 16.12 -21.71 0.04
CA LEU A 1127 15.00 -21.34 0.92
C LEU A 1127 13.69 -22.01 0.49
N LEU A 1128 13.41 -22.07 -0.81
CA LEU A 1128 12.23 -22.74 -1.36
C LEU A 1128 12.26 -24.25 -1.12
N VAL A 1129 13.43 -24.90 -1.26
CA VAL A 1129 13.59 -26.33 -0.97
C VAL A 1129 13.36 -26.60 0.52
N ASP A 1130 13.94 -25.79 1.42
CA ASP A 1130 13.78 -25.93 2.86
C ASP A 1130 12.32 -25.75 3.30
N GLU A 1131 11.63 -24.74 2.73
CA GLU A 1131 10.22 -24.46 3.00
C GLU A 1131 9.28 -25.58 2.51
N LEU A 1132 9.57 -26.19 1.36
CA LEU A 1132 8.79 -27.30 0.82
C LEU A 1132 9.05 -28.64 1.52
N THR A 1133 10.22 -28.81 2.13
CA THR A 1133 10.65 -30.06 2.80
C THR A 1133 10.44 -30.06 4.32
N ASN A 1134 9.87 -28.98 4.89
CA ASN A 1134 9.69 -28.79 6.33
C ASN A 1134 11.01 -28.94 7.13
N GLY A 1135 12.13 -28.39 6.63
CA GLY A 1135 13.40 -28.40 7.38
C GLY A 1135 14.19 -29.71 7.35
N ALA A 1136 13.88 -30.65 6.45
CA ALA A 1136 14.58 -31.93 6.37
C ALA A 1136 16.01 -31.81 5.80
N VAL A 1137 16.30 -30.74 5.05
CA VAL A 1137 17.60 -30.56 4.37
C VAL A 1137 18.71 -30.09 5.33
N SER A 1138 18.35 -29.48 6.46
CA SER A 1138 19.31 -29.03 7.48
C SER A 1138 19.85 -30.17 8.38
N ALA A 1139 19.35 -31.40 8.24
CA ALA A 1139 19.79 -32.56 9.03
C ALA A 1139 20.95 -33.37 8.41
N GLY A 1140 21.51 -32.92 7.27
CA GLY A 1140 22.50 -33.67 6.48
C GLY A 1140 23.97 -33.33 6.72
N GLY A 1141 24.32 -32.55 7.76
CA GLY A 1141 25.72 -32.33 8.13
C GLY A 1141 26.33 -33.60 8.75
N PRO A 1142 27.60 -33.96 8.47
CA PRO A 1142 28.20 -35.19 8.98
C PRO A 1142 28.35 -35.09 10.50
N GLU A 1143 27.53 -35.83 11.25
CA GLU A 1143 27.80 -36.09 12.67
C GLU A 1143 29.16 -36.81 12.79
N PRO A 1144 30.09 -36.32 13.63
CA PRO A 1144 31.32 -37.04 13.89
C PRO A 1144 30.96 -38.33 14.63
N ALA A 1145 31.34 -39.45 14.02
CA ALA A 1145 31.19 -40.77 14.61
C ALA A 1145 31.80 -40.80 16.02
N VAL A 1146 30.95 -41.03 17.01
CA VAL A 1146 31.34 -41.38 18.37
C VAL A 1146 32.02 -42.75 18.32
N ALA A 1147 33.31 -42.80 18.66
CA ALA A 1147 34.02 -44.02 19.00
C ALA A 1147 34.97 -43.76 20.17
N ALA A 1148 34.64 -44.41 21.31
CA ALA A 1148 35.42 -44.61 22.55
C ALA A 1148 35.78 -43.39 23.39
#